data_AF-A0A1S0TNT7-F1
#
_entry.id   AF-A0A1S0TNT7-F1
#
_cell.length_a   1.000
_cell.length_b   1.000
_cell.length_c   1.000
_cell.angle_alpha   90.00
_cell.angle_beta   90.00
_cell.angle_gamma   90.00
#
_symmetry.space_group_name_H-M   'P 1'
#
loop_
_entity.id
_entity.type
_entity.pdbx_description
1 polymer ?
#
loop_
_entity_poly.entity_id
_entity_poly.type
_entity_poly.pdbx_seq_one_letter_code
_entity_poly.pdbx_strand_id
1 'polypeptide(L)'
;MLKQRGTVKKVKLISEKRRSEIWGKFLTQQGEYTDWYCIIRKNCILMRQMYQNSPILYSCGFRNSCTIVDACSLPFQDQSFGVIMAVNDEQNEEYFLAYYSIKMSRIVKKILMRKKITKVLTVLDATKKSEIKCLHENLKDFSHLVAVGTYGGDCLLIHFGIDLPNVTDRELRNPPFSSNLCKPYISDGRFNFVANNGAMYPVSVEEIHVTAITYLERCKTIAIGFSCGAFITVNLVNGNDASYYYSSSPVYGFSCQEPMDDPRPVLYLWVAYSQGKQKSPHAKLFVINFPNDEGHSPNEWTFNDPMIINYLTWCPEKCTEWLSFRTVVSSPSRENTTRNSISERVLTTEDLLRVNMIDTSRVLMTWKTTKNTVEGALFDLNAFYYKRLPRQITFTESFLKLNSFLSLFTLPTVNDQLTCLDYLINYSGVWQHQSPYSETNDFFIFAPSYSFEIIAFNGNREFTIFVPSIQKVVLKWLDENFEDAIGQKSDLACAYLNAVGLAKTPVDISESSQTSAVPLENESVIISSLLFNGEINDTLKKHIITFQSYDTIHQIASLIWKEVVNAKQRFDELSEPWFDRIPRALSAANMYWLRNSASIFHCAAELFAEISKRVPSERIAEATTSNYNMMASRNLVFYTNIVFLFHHGGLLPVKNYTALNARMKAKVNERKERLAPGSKLYIVNLLEEMQNACPNEIFWCGLTADEWYPPNSIAVSSNDLANF
;
A
#
# COMPACT_ATOMS: atom_id res chain seq x y z
N MET A 1 -22.68 -13.87 6.08
CA MET A 1 -21.70 -13.63 5.00
C MET A 1 -20.57 -12.78 5.56
N LEU A 2 -19.34 -13.30 5.54
CA LEU A 2 -18.17 -12.58 6.06
C LEU A 2 -17.82 -11.41 5.16
N LYS A 3 -17.48 -10.27 5.76
CA LYS A 3 -17.06 -9.04 5.07
C LYS A 3 -16.02 -8.32 5.92
N GLN A 4 -15.12 -7.59 5.29
CA GLN A 4 -14.20 -6.71 6.01
C GLN A 4 -15.00 -5.64 6.75
N ARG A 5 -14.80 -5.56 8.07
CA ARG A 5 -15.47 -4.60 8.94
C ARG A 5 -14.42 -3.86 9.76
N GLY A 6 -14.44 -2.54 9.66
CA GLY A 6 -13.59 -1.68 10.47
C GLY A 6 -13.93 -1.81 11.96
N THR A 7 -12.91 -1.75 12.80
CA THR A 7 -13.05 -1.73 14.26
C THR A 7 -12.39 -0.49 14.82
N VAL A 8 -13.07 0.22 15.73
CA VAL A 8 -12.49 1.41 16.37
C VAL A 8 -11.42 0.94 17.36
N LYS A 9 -10.16 1.31 17.12
CA LYS A 9 -9.01 1.00 17.99
C LYS A 9 -8.76 2.08 19.03
N LYS A 10 -8.92 3.34 18.62
CA LYS A 10 -8.65 4.51 19.47
C LYS A 10 -9.68 5.59 19.19
N VAL A 11 -10.12 6.25 20.27
CA VAL A 11 -10.97 7.44 20.21
C VAL A 11 -10.27 8.54 20.99
N LYS A 12 -10.04 9.69 20.37
CA LYS A 12 -9.49 10.88 21.02
C LYS A 12 -10.55 11.97 21.04
N LEU A 13 -10.95 12.41 22.23
CA LEU A 13 -11.85 13.54 22.40
C LEU A 13 -11.11 14.84 22.04
N ILE A 14 -11.80 15.74 21.36
CA ILE A 14 -11.23 16.96 20.76
C ILE A 14 -11.97 18.20 21.24
N SER A 15 -13.28 18.08 21.39
CA SER A 15 -14.11 19.14 21.94
C SER A 15 -15.33 18.53 22.64
N GLU A 16 -15.76 19.14 23.74
CA GLU A 16 -16.92 18.66 24.49
C GLU A 16 -18.25 18.96 23.78
N LYS A 17 -18.29 19.96 22.89
CA LYS A 17 -19.52 20.39 22.21
C LYS A 17 -19.36 20.37 20.69
N ARG A 18 -20.20 19.58 20.02
CA ARG A 18 -20.43 19.70 18.57
C ARG A 18 -21.38 20.86 18.33
N ARG A 19 -21.03 21.78 17.42
CA ARG A 19 -21.92 22.86 16.96
C ARG A 19 -22.57 22.44 15.63
N SER A 20 -23.73 23.02 15.31
CA SER A 20 -24.40 22.86 14.01
C SER A 20 -23.56 23.50 12.88
N GLU A 21 -23.75 23.04 11.64
CA GLU A 21 -23.06 23.55 10.42
C GLU A 21 -21.53 23.41 10.46
N ILE A 22 -21.07 22.15 10.48
CA ILE A 22 -19.65 21.84 10.46
C ILE A 22 -19.29 20.95 9.28
N TRP A 23 -18.18 21.31 8.63
CA TRP A 23 -17.46 20.43 7.73
C TRP A 23 -15.98 20.48 8.09
N GLY A 24 -15.23 19.49 7.66
CA GLY A 24 -13.80 19.43 7.95
C GLY A 24 -13.11 18.52 6.97
N LYS A 25 -11.82 18.72 6.79
CA LYS A 25 -11.02 17.92 5.87
C LYS A 25 -9.56 17.86 6.31
N PHE A 26 -8.90 16.80 5.85
CA PHE A 26 -7.45 16.72 5.92
C PHE A 26 -6.82 17.69 4.92
N LEU A 27 -5.81 18.45 5.34
CA LEU A 27 -5.07 19.37 4.48
C LEU A 27 -3.96 18.60 3.74
N THR A 28 -4.33 17.92 2.65
CA THR A 28 -3.44 17.12 1.79
C THR A 28 -3.24 17.82 0.45
N GLN A 29 -2.09 17.59 -0.20
CA GLN A 29 -1.85 18.10 -1.57
C GLN A 29 -2.26 17.11 -2.66
N GLN A 30 -2.07 15.79 -2.47
CA GLN A 30 -2.46 14.74 -3.43
C GLN A 30 -2.89 13.42 -2.75
N GLY A 31 -3.50 13.51 -1.57
CA GLY A 31 -3.84 12.33 -0.77
C GLY A 31 -2.70 11.82 0.12
N GLU A 32 -1.54 12.47 0.07
CA GLU A 32 -0.46 12.33 1.04
C GLU A 32 -0.99 12.41 2.47
N TYR A 33 -0.43 11.57 3.34
CA TYR A 33 -0.76 11.65 4.75
C TYR A 33 -0.32 13.01 5.31
N THR A 34 -1.21 13.62 6.08
CA THR A 34 -0.99 14.91 6.73
C THR A 34 -1.38 14.81 8.20
N ASP A 35 -0.61 15.50 9.04
CA ASP A 35 -0.96 15.67 10.44
C ASP A 35 -1.90 16.84 10.68
N TRP A 36 -2.33 17.52 9.62
CA TRP A 36 -3.15 18.72 9.71
C TRP A 36 -4.60 18.43 9.31
N TYR A 37 -5.49 18.67 10.26
CA TYR A 37 -6.93 18.60 10.05
C TYR A 37 -7.56 19.95 10.33
N CYS A 38 -8.46 20.40 9.44
CA CYS A 38 -9.24 21.61 9.67
C CYS A 38 -10.71 21.29 9.95
N ILE A 39 -11.29 22.03 10.89
CA ILE A 39 -12.70 22.02 11.23
C ILE A 39 -13.23 23.40 10.95
N ILE A 40 -14.26 23.50 10.12
CA ILE A 40 -14.85 24.77 9.74
C ILE A 40 -16.26 24.86 10.31
N ARG A 41 -16.53 25.99 10.94
CA ARG A 41 -17.77 26.35 11.63
C ARG A 41 -18.24 27.67 11.03
N LYS A 42 -18.93 27.62 9.89
CA LYS A 42 -19.39 28.78 9.12
C LYS A 42 -18.30 29.82 8.86
N ASN A 43 -18.09 30.79 9.75
CA ASN A 43 -17.13 31.89 9.66
C ASN A 43 -15.80 31.66 10.41
N CYS A 44 -15.61 30.50 11.04
CA CYS A 44 -14.42 30.21 11.83
C CYS A 44 -13.79 28.87 11.41
N ILE A 45 -12.46 28.85 11.34
CA ILE A 45 -11.66 27.65 11.12
C ILE A 45 -10.88 27.31 12.38
N LEU A 46 -10.81 26.02 12.69
CA LEU A 46 -9.94 25.44 13.70
C LEU A 46 -8.96 24.50 12.99
N MET A 47 -7.66 24.75 13.12
CA MET A 47 -6.60 23.94 12.53
C MET A 47 -5.89 23.19 13.64
N ARG A 48 -5.72 21.88 13.46
CA ARG A 48 -5.13 21.00 14.47
C ARG A 48 -3.99 20.19 13.87
N GLN A 49 -2.92 20.06 14.65
CA GLN A 49 -1.82 19.13 14.40
C GLN A 49 -2.01 17.83 15.23
N MET A 50 -1.91 16.65 14.62
CA MET A 50 -2.35 15.38 15.22
C MET A 50 -1.27 14.61 16.03
N TYR A 51 0.03 14.84 15.78
CA TYR A 51 1.13 14.07 16.39
C TYR A 51 1.37 14.27 17.89
N GLN A 52 0.90 15.38 18.48
CA GLN A 52 1.29 15.72 19.85
C GLN A 52 0.33 15.12 20.90
N ASN A 53 0.92 14.65 22.01
CA ASN A 53 0.18 14.18 23.19
C ASN A 53 -0.87 15.20 23.65
N SER A 54 -0.57 16.49 23.49
CA SER A 54 -1.49 17.63 23.57
C SER A 54 -1.68 18.25 22.18
N PRO A 55 -2.88 18.23 21.57
CA PRO A 55 -3.09 18.82 20.26
C PRO A 55 -2.95 20.35 20.34
N ILE A 56 -2.09 20.94 19.53
CA ILE A 56 -2.05 22.40 19.36
C ILE A 56 -3.20 22.79 18.44
N LEU A 57 -4.06 23.68 18.93
CA LEU A 57 -5.22 24.20 18.21
C LEU A 57 -4.95 25.65 17.81
N TYR A 58 -5.01 25.90 16.51
CA TYR A 58 -5.00 27.26 15.96
C TYR A 58 -6.42 27.61 15.54
N SER A 59 -6.81 28.86 15.72
CA SER A 59 -8.14 29.33 15.33
C SER A 59 -8.07 30.64 14.59
N CYS A 60 -8.89 30.78 13.57
CA CYS A 60 -9.06 32.01 12.82
C CYS A 60 -10.56 32.24 12.58
N GLY A 61 -11.04 33.44 12.84
CA GLY A 61 -12.44 33.82 12.68
C GLY A 61 -12.59 35.04 11.79
N PHE A 62 -13.69 35.06 11.03
CA PHE A 62 -14.11 36.20 10.21
C PHE A 62 -15.41 36.81 10.76
N ARG A 63 -15.89 37.88 10.14
CA ARG A 63 -17.19 38.50 10.51
C ARG A 63 -18.31 37.47 10.40
N ASN A 64 -19.41 37.68 11.12
CA ASN A 64 -20.53 36.74 11.15
C ASN A 64 -21.23 36.57 9.78
N SER A 65 -21.08 37.57 8.91
CA SER A 65 -21.55 37.58 7.52
C SER A 65 -20.73 36.67 6.60
N CYS A 66 -19.48 36.37 6.96
CA CYS A 66 -18.58 35.55 6.16
C CYS A 66 -18.87 34.06 6.33
N THR A 67 -18.62 33.29 5.27
CA THR A 67 -18.63 31.83 5.28
C THR A 67 -17.34 31.31 4.64
N ILE A 68 -16.64 30.42 5.34
CA ILE A 68 -15.46 29.72 4.82
C ILE A 68 -15.96 28.51 4.01
N VAL A 69 -15.68 28.51 2.72
CA VAL A 69 -16.20 27.51 1.77
C VAL A 69 -15.21 26.42 1.43
N ASP A 70 -13.90 26.73 1.48
CA ASP A 70 -12.85 25.77 1.24
C ASP A 70 -11.53 26.21 1.89
N ALA A 71 -10.56 25.30 2.04
CA ALA A 71 -9.24 25.61 2.57
C ALA A 71 -8.14 24.70 1.99
N CYS A 72 -6.90 25.14 1.84
CA CYS A 72 -5.81 24.23 1.44
C CYS A 72 -4.49 24.58 2.12
N SER A 73 -3.58 23.62 2.22
CA SER A 73 -2.24 23.86 2.75
C SER A 73 -1.37 24.53 1.69
N LEU A 74 -0.76 25.65 2.05
CA LEU A 74 0.29 26.31 1.28
C LEU A 74 1.46 26.56 2.22
N PRO A 75 2.48 25.69 2.25
CA PRO A 75 3.71 25.94 3.00
C PRO A 75 4.45 27.19 2.51
N PHE A 76 5.08 27.90 3.44
CA PHE A 76 5.99 29.00 3.13
C PHE A 76 7.36 28.47 2.70
N GLN A 77 8.18 29.36 2.12
CA GLN A 77 9.54 29.01 1.68
C GLN A 77 10.44 28.56 2.85
N ASP A 78 10.19 29.07 4.05
CA ASP A 78 10.90 28.66 5.28
C ASP A 78 10.38 27.33 5.88
N GLN A 79 9.59 26.58 5.11
CA GLN A 79 8.92 25.33 5.48
C GLN A 79 7.90 25.46 6.62
N SER A 80 7.61 26.69 7.08
CA SER A 80 6.54 26.89 8.04
C SER A 80 5.17 26.62 7.41
N PHE A 81 4.25 26.06 8.19
CA PHE A 81 2.94 25.68 7.69
C PHE A 81 2.05 26.92 7.47
N GLY A 82 1.44 26.99 6.30
CA GLY A 82 0.47 28.02 5.93
C GLY A 82 -0.82 27.40 5.41
N VAL A 83 -1.92 28.13 5.62
CA VAL A 83 -3.26 27.69 5.22
C VAL A 83 -3.96 28.81 4.47
N ILE A 84 -4.47 28.50 3.29
CA ILE A 84 -5.35 29.38 2.53
C ILE A 84 -6.79 29.05 2.89
N MET A 85 -7.59 30.07 3.16
CA MET A 85 -9.03 29.96 3.36
C MET A 85 -9.75 30.72 2.26
N ALA A 86 -10.71 30.07 1.61
CA ALA A 86 -11.66 30.72 0.72
C ALA A 86 -12.87 31.19 1.51
N VAL A 87 -13.14 32.50 1.45
CA VAL A 87 -14.16 33.17 2.27
C VAL A 87 -15.12 33.94 1.36
N ASN A 88 -16.41 33.71 1.55
CA ASN A 88 -17.47 34.45 0.89
C ASN A 88 -18.28 35.24 1.93
N ASP A 89 -18.35 36.56 1.78
CA ASP A 89 -19.24 37.43 2.54
C ASP A 89 -20.42 37.83 1.66
N GLU A 90 -21.53 37.09 1.80
CA GLU A 90 -22.72 37.31 0.97
C GLU A 90 -23.44 38.61 1.31
N GLN A 91 -23.28 39.15 2.52
CA GLN A 91 -23.95 40.40 2.90
C GLN A 91 -23.28 41.63 2.29
N ASN A 92 -21.95 41.58 2.15
CA ASN A 92 -21.16 42.68 1.58
C ASN A 92 -20.77 42.43 0.12
N GLU A 93 -21.17 41.31 -0.48
CA GLU A 93 -20.73 40.83 -1.79
C GLU A 93 -19.19 40.80 -1.94
N GLU A 94 -18.48 40.57 -0.83
CA GLU A 94 -17.03 40.50 -0.77
C GLU A 94 -16.57 39.04 -0.76
N TYR A 95 -15.86 38.63 -1.80
CA TYR A 95 -15.28 37.29 -1.91
C TYR A 95 -13.76 37.41 -1.82
N PHE A 96 -13.10 36.64 -0.96
CA PHE A 96 -11.66 36.77 -0.78
C PHE A 96 -10.97 35.50 -0.31
N LEU A 97 -9.68 35.43 -0.58
CA LEU A 97 -8.79 34.41 -0.03
C LEU A 97 -7.99 35.01 1.12
N ALA A 98 -7.84 34.26 2.19
CA ALA A 98 -7.04 34.66 3.35
C ALA A 98 -5.91 33.64 3.58
N TYR A 99 -4.67 34.12 3.52
CA TYR A 99 -3.49 33.30 3.78
C TYR A 99 -3.07 33.47 5.25
N TYR A 100 -3.16 32.38 6.01
CA TYR A 100 -2.85 32.32 7.44
C TYR A 100 -1.52 31.61 7.68
N SER A 101 -0.66 32.22 8.48
CA SER A 101 0.58 31.61 8.94
C SER A 101 0.38 31.01 10.32
N ILE A 102 0.65 29.70 10.47
CA ILE A 102 0.65 29.02 11.76
C ILE A 102 1.75 29.59 12.66
N LYS A 103 2.97 29.74 12.12
CA LYS A 103 4.13 30.29 12.83
C LYS A 103 3.86 31.67 13.43
N MET A 104 3.18 32.53 12.69
CA MET A 104 2.83 33.88 13.16
C MET A 104 1.45 33.96 13.83
N SER A 105 0.70 32.85 13.83
CA SER A 105 -0.68 32.74 14.32
C SER A 105 -1.60 33.89 13.87
N ARG A 106 -1.50 34.29 12.60
CA ARG A 106 -2.26 35.42 12.05
C ARG A 106 -2.42 35.32 10.53
N ILE A 107 -3.42 36.03 10.00
CA ILE A 107 -3.54 36.29 8.56
C ILE A 107 -2.40 37.22 8.14
N VAL A 108 -1.67 36.79 7.11
CA VAL A 108 -0.52 37.50 6.54
C VAL A 108 -0.87 38.17 5.22
N LYS A 109 -1.84 37.64 4.45
CA LYS A 109 -2.30 38.23 3.18
C LYS A 109 -3.79 38.00 2.93
N LYS A 110 -4.46 38.96 2.29
CA LYS A 110 -5.82 38.81 1.74
C LYS A 110 -5.84 39.17 0.25
N ILE A 111 -6.63 38.43 -0.52
CA ILE A 111 -6.81 38.64 -1.97
C ILE A 111 -8.29 38.75 -2.30
N LEU A 112 -8.69 39.83 -2.94
CA LEU A 112 -10.05 40.06 -3.43
C LEU A 112 -10.33 39.22 -4.68
N MET A 113 -11.50 38.61 -4.71
CA MET A 113 -12.03 37.82 -5.82
C MET A 113 -13.30 38.47 -6.35
N ARG A 114 -13.46 38.49 -7.67
CA ARG A 114 -14.62 39.14 -8.33
C ARG A 114 -15.91 38.33 -8.24
N LYS A 115 -15.79 37.02 -8.07
CA LYS A 115 -16.91 36.08 -8.07
C LYS A 115 -16.86 35.21 -6.82
N LYS A 116 -18.03 34.70 -6.43
CA LYS A 116 -18.20 33.77 -5.31
C LYS A 116 -17.31 32.54 -5.49
N ILE A 117 -16.47 32.26 -4.50
CA ILE A 117 -15.50 31.17 -4.53
C ILE A 117 -16.22 29.86 -4.19
N THR A 118 -15.83 28.76 -4.83
CA THR A 118 -16.37 27.42 -4.57
C THR A 118 -15.29 26.43 -4.15
N LYS A 119 -14.07 26.54 -4.69
CA LYS A 119 -12.96 25.61 -4.41
C LYS A 119 -11.61 26.31 -4.40
N VAL A 120 -10.67 25.78 -3.61
CA VAL A 120 -9.27 26.21 -3.60
C VAL A 120 -8.33 25.02 -3.53
N LEU A 121 -7.27 25.05 -4.33
CA LEU A 121 -6.24 24.02 -4.36
C LEU A 121 -4.85 24.66 -4.53
N THR A 122 -3.88 24.21 -3.75
CA THR A 122 -2.47 24.51 -3.99
C THR A 122 -1.97 23.67 -5.15
N VAL A 123 -1.50 24.33 -6.21
CA VAL A 123 -0.93 23.66 -7.40
C VAL A 123 0.54 23.35 -7.14
N LEU A 124 1.32 24.38 -6.83
CA LEU A 124 2.72 24.28 -6.43
C LEU A 124 2.96 25.22 -5.26
N ASP A 125 3.67 24.77 -4.24
CA ASP A 125 4.06 25.59 -3.11
C ASP A 125 5.50 26.12 -3.24
N ALA A 126 5.89 26.98 -2.30
CA ALA A 126 7.21 27.62 -2.30
C ALA A 126 8.38 26.67 -2.09
N THR A 127 8.13 25.42 -1.68
CA THR A 127 9.16 24.39 -1.50
C THR A 127 9.47 23.67 -2.83
N LYS A 128 8.53 23.68 -3.79
CA LYS A 128 8.64 23.04 -5.11
C LYS A 128 9.16 23.97 -6.22
N LYS A 129 10.08 24.88 -5.89
CA LYS A 129 10.57 25.91 -6.83
C LYS A 129 11.24 25.34 -8.09
N SER A 130 11.86 24.15 -8.00
CA SER A 130 12.44 23.46 -9.15
C SER A 130 11.37 23.05 -10.17
N GLU A 131 10.20 22.60 -9.72
CA GLU A 131 9.10 22.19 -10.59
C GLU A 131 8.45 23.37 -11.29
N ILE A 132 8.34 24.53 -10.61
CA ILE A 132 7.81 25.76 -11.22
C ILE A 132 8.65 26.19 -12.43
N LYS A 133 9.97 26.01 -12.38
CA LYS A 133 10.86 26.33 -13.51
C LYS A 133 10.59 25.48 -14.76
N CYS A 134 9.96 24.33 -14.60
CA CYS A 134 9.57 23.45 -15.70
C CYS A 134 8.23 23.83 -16.35
N LEU A 135 7.52 24.82 -15.82
CA LEU A 135 6.26 25.32 -16.39
C LEU A 135 6.49 26.29 -17.55
N HIS A 136 5.40 26.70 -18.19
CA HIS A 136 5.40 27.73 -19.23
C HIS A 136 6.11 29.01 -18.74
N GLU A 137 6.80 29.72 -19.65
CA GLU A 137 7.65 30.88 -19.33
C GLU A 137 6.95 31.95 -18.48
N ASN A 138 5.70 32.25 -18.83
CA ASN A 138 4.83 33.18 -18.09
C ASN A 138 4.57 32.82 -16.62
N LEU A 139 4.91 31.60 -16.17
CA LEU A 139 4.67 31.11 -14.81
C LEU A 139 5.97 30.95 -13.99
N LYS A 140 7.15 31.00 -14.62
CA LYS A 140 8.44 30.64 -14.00
C LYS A 140 8.89 31.61 -12.90
N ASP A 141 8.43 32.86 -12.96
CA ASP A 141 8.83 33.92 -12.01
C ASP A 141 8.07 33.85 -10.68
N PHE A 142 7.04 33.02 -10.58
CA PHE A 142 6.26 32.86 -9.36
C PHE A 142 6.91 31.83 -8.42
N SER A 143 6.76 32.07 -7.12
CA SER A 143 7.26 31.19 -6.08
C SER A 143 6.28 30.07 -5.72
N HIS A 144 4.99 30.27 -5.97
CA HIS A 144 3.92 29.31 -5.71
C HIS A 144 2.71 29.64 -6.59
N LEU A 145 1.81 28.67 -6.78
CA LEU A 145 0.63 28.80 -7.60
C LEU A 145 -0.57 28.13 -6.91
N VAL A 146 -1.72 28.82 -6.93
CA VAL A 146 -2.96 28.36 -6.30
C VAL A 146 -4.09 28.47 -7.32
N ALA A 147 -4.87 27.40 -7.45
CA ALA A 147 -6.06 27.36 -8.31
C ALA A 147 -7.31 27.66 -7.49
N VAL A 148 -8.19 28.52 -8.02
CA VAL A 148 -9.37 29.03 -7.34
C VAL A 148 -10.59 28.88 -8.25
N GLY A 149 -11.49 27.98 -7.88
CA GLY A 149 -12.74 27.74 -8.58
C GLY A 149 -13.84 28.68 -8.09
N THR A 150 -14.71 29.12 -8.99
CA THR A 150 -15.79 30.07 -8.69
C THR A 150 -17.13 29.67 -9.31
N TYR A 151 -18.19 30.36 -8.87
CA TYR A 151 -19.44 30.45 -9.63
C TYR A 151 -19.20 31.17 -10.95
N GLY A 152 -19.88 30.76 -12.02
CA GLY A 152 -19.54 31.22 -13.36
C GLY A 152 -18.60 30.27 -14.11
N GLY A 153 -18.11 29.21 -13.46
CA GLY A 153 -17.19 28.23 -14.03
C GLY A 153 -15.74 28.69 -14.16
N ASP A 154 -15.35 29.85 -13.64
CA ASP A 154 -13.95 30.28 -13.75
C ASP A 154 -13.06 29.49 -12.77
N CYS A 155 -11.88 29.08 -13.26
CA CYS A 155 -10.78 28.58 -12.45
C CYS A 155 -9.57 29.51 -12.62
N LEU A 156 -9.28 30.29 -11.59
CA LEU A 156 -8.23 31.30 -11.59
C LEU A 156 -6.96 30.73 -10.99
N LEU A 157 -5.86 30.79 -11.74
CA LEU A 157 -4.51 30.54 -11.24
C LEU A 157 -3.95 31.84 -10.67
N ILE A 158 -3.53 31.83 -9.40
CA ILE A 158 -3.10 33.03 -8.68
C ILE A 158 -1.78 32.82 -7.92
N HIS A 159 -1.11 33.93 -7.62
CA HIS A 159 0.06 34.02 -6.72
C HIS A 159 -0.21 35.06 -5.62
N PHE A 160 0.23 34.79 -4.38
CA PHE A 160 -0.04 35.70 -3.25
C PHE A 160 0.94 36.87 -3.10
N GLY A 161 2.07 36.86 -3.81
CA GLY A 161 3.10 37.90 -3.67
C GLY A 161 3.90 37.83 -2.37
N ILE A 162 3.69 36.79 -1.53
CA ILE A 162 4.41 36.62 -0.27
C ILE A 162 4.90 35.18 -0.09
N ASP A 163 6.17 35.03 0.28
CA ASP A 163 6.84 33.72 0.37
C ASP A 163 7.35 33.40 1.77
N LEU A 164 7.45 34.44 2.61
CA LEU A 164 7.89 34.34 3.99
C LEU A 164 6.76 34.81 4.93
N PRO A 165 6.58 34.14 6.07
CA PRO A 165 5.48 34.43 7.00
C PRO A 165 5.61 35.80 7.69
N ASN A 166 6.81 36.38 7.69
CA ASN A 166 7.09 37.68 8.32
C ASN A 166 6.60 38.87 7.47
N VAL A 167 6.47 38.68 6.15
CA VAL A 167 5.96 39.70 5.24
C VAL A 167 4.44 39.71 5.32
N THR A 168 3.85 40.86 5.64
CA THR A 168 2.39 40.97 5.77
C THR A 168 1.79 42.14 5.04
N ASP A 169 0.72 41.85 4.31
CA ASP A 169 -0.16 42.83 3.68
C ASP A 169 -1.60 42.38 3.93
N ARG A 170 -2.22 42.93 4.97
CA ARG A 170 -3.54 42.49 5.44
C ARG A 170 -4.70 43.16 4.72
N GLU A 171 -4.40 44.15 3.89
CA GLU A 171 -5.42 44.85 3.13
C GLU A 171 -5.99 43.94 2.06
N LEU A 172 -7.28 44.14 1.78
CA LEU A 172 -7.96 43.39 0.74
C LEU A 172 -7.59 44.01 -0.61
N ARG A 173 -6.73 43.32 -1.37
CA ARG A 173 -6.20 43.81 -2.65
C ARG A 173 -6.41 42.79 -3.76
N ASN A 174 -6.38 43.25 -5.01
CA ASN A 174 -6.34 42.35 -6.16
C ASN A 174 -5.07 41.48 -6.11
N PRO A 175 -5.13 40.26 -6.66
CA PRO A 175 -3.96 39.40 -6.72
C PRO A 175 -2.85 40.02 -7.58
N PRO A 176 -1.56 39.92 -7.19
CA PRO A 176 -0.43 40.34 -8.00
C PRO A 176 -0.42 39.69 -9.40
N PHE A 177 -0.87 38.44 -9.47
CA PHE A 177 -1.03 37.69 -10.71
C PHE A 177 -2.33 36.88 -10.66
N SER A 178 -3.08 36.90 -11.76
CA SER A 178 -4.26 36.06 -11.95
C SER A 178 -4.46 35.75 -13.43
N SER A 179 -4.64 34.47 -13.75
CA SER A 179 -5.01 34.00 -15.09
C SER A 179 -6.20 33.04 -15.03
N ASN A 180 -7.15 33.14 -15.95
CA ASN A 180 -8.31 32.26 -16.01
C ASN A 180 -8.07 31.11 -16.98
N LEU A 181 -7.94 29.90 -16.44
CA LEU A 181 -7.67 28.68 -17.20
C LEU A 181 -8.88 28.22 -18.03
N CYS A 182 -10.09 28.63 -17.65
CA CYS A 182 -11.33 28.22 -18.31
C CYS A 182 -11.72 29.10 -19.49
N LYS A 183 -11.07 30.27 -19.66
CA LYS A 183 -11.44 31.27 -20.66
C LYS A 183 -11.51 30.73 -22.10
N PRO A 184 -10.59 29.86 -22.57
CA PRO A 184 -10.65 29.32 -23.93
C PRO A 184 -11.91 28.49 -24.23
N TYR A 185 -12.58 27.96 -23.20
CA TYR A 185 -13.78 27.12 -23.35
C TYR A 185 -15.09 27.89 -23.35
N ILE A 186 -15.03 29.21 -23.15
CA ILE A 186 -16.20 30.07 -23.06
C ILE A 186 -16.36 30.85 -24.35
N SER A 187 -17.49 30.65 -25.03
CA SER A 187 -17.92 31.49 -26.17
C SER A 187 -19.36 31.92 -25.97
N ASP A 188 -19.69 33.18 -26.28
CA ASP A 188 -21.05 33.72 -26.20
C ASP A 188 -21.75 33.47 -24.84
N GLY A 189 -20.97 33.56 -23.74
CA GLY A 189 -21.48 33.32 -22.38
C GLY A 189 -21.81 31.86 -22.06
N ARG A 190 -21.30 30.90 -22.84
CA ARG A 190 -21.51 29.46 -22.62
C ARG A 190 -20.19 28.70 -22.64
N PHE A 191 -20.09 27.70 -21.78
CA PHE A 191 -19.06 26.68 -21.84
C PHE A 191 -19.43 25.65 -22.91
N ASN A 192 -18.49 25.33 -23.79
CA ASN A 192 -18.69 24.25 -24.75
C ASN A 192 -17.82 23.05 -24.39
N PHE A 193 -18.46 21.98 -23.91
CA PHE A 193 -17.77 20.74 -23.56
C PHE A 193 -17.91 19.71 -24.69
N VAL A 194 -16.85 18.94 -24.93
CA VAL A 194 -16.86 17.86 -25.93
C VAL A 194 -17.28 16.55 -25.26
N ALA A 195 -18.31 15.91 -25.79
CA ALA A 195 -18.72 14.56 -25.42
C ALA A 195 -17.94 13.50 -26.22
N ASN A 196 -17.99 12.24 -25.78
CA ASN A 196 -17.29 11.11 -26.44
C ASN A 196 -17.57 10.94 -27.93
N ASN A 197 -18.78 11.30 -28.37
CA ASN A 197 -19.21 11.21 -29.75
C ASN A 197 -18.79 12.45 -30.58
N GLY A 198 -17.96 13.33 -30.01
CA GLY A 198 -17.56 14.61 -30.61
C GLY A 198 -18.65 15.69 -30.55
N ALA A 199 -19.82 15.40 -29.96
CA ALA A 199 -20.89 16.39 -29.85
C ALA A 199 -20.52 17.47 -28.83
N MET A 200 -20.82 18.72 -29.18
CA MET A 200 -20.66 19.86 -28.29
C MET A 200 -21.85 19.98 -27.35
N TYR A 201 -21.59 20.12 -26.06
CA TYR A 201 -22.57 20.31 -25.02
C TYR A 201 -22.42 21.72 -24.41
N PRO A 202 -23.21 22.70 -24.88
CA PRO A 202 -23.16 24.05 -24.38
C PRO A 202 -23.86 24.18 -23.02
N VAL A 203 -23.24 24.86 -22.06
CA VAL A 203 -23.80 25.13 -20.72
C VAL A 203 -23.66 26.62 -20.41
N SER A 204 -24.72 27.25 -19.93
CA SER A 204 -24.67 28.67 -19.52
C SER A 204 -23.66 28.88 -18.39
N VAL A 205 -22.85 29.94 -18.48
CA VAL A 205 -21.94 30.33 -17.40
C VAL A 205 -22.70 30.64 -16.11
N GLU A 206 -23.95 31.08 -16.21
CA GLU A 206 -24.79 31.40 -15.04
C GLU A 206 -25.25 30.16 -14.27
N GLU A 207 -25.27 28.99 -14.91
CA GLU A 207 -25.78 27.73 -14.34
C GLU A 207 -24.66 26.78 -13.88
N ILE A 208 -23.41 27.17 -14.09
CA ILE A 208 -22.23 26.34 -13.84
C ILE A 208 -21.33 26.91 -12.74
N HIS A 209 -20.74 26.01 -11.96
CA HIS A 209 -19.68 26.36 -11.02
C HIS A 209 -18.67 25.24 -10.93
N VAL A 210 -17.45 25.59 -10.52
CA VAL A 210 -16.39 24.61 -10.28
C VAL A 210 -16.69 23.82 -9.01
N THR A 211 -16.72 22.49 -9.10
CA THR A 211 -17.02 21.59 -7.99
C THR A 211 -15.81 20.80 -7.51
N ALA A 212 -14.79 20.61 -8.34
CA ALA A 212 -13.57 19.90 -7.99
C ALA A 212 -12.36 20.45 -8.76
N ILE A 213 -11.19 20.43 -8.14
CA ILE A 213 -9.91 20.79 -8.77
C ILE A 213 -8.86 19.80 -8.26
N THR A 214 -8.00 19.29 -9.15
CA THR A 214 -6.78 18.56 -8.77
C THR A 214 -5.61 18.98 -9.65
N TYR A 215 -4.40 18.88 -9.13
CA TYR A 215 -3.16 19.02 -9.88
C TYR A 215 -2.53 17.64 -10.04
N LEU A 216 -2.23 17.28 -11.29
CA LEU A 216 -1.54 16.05 -11.68
C LEU A 216 -0.07 16.39 -11.87
N GLU A 217 0.72 16.24 -10.81
CA GLU A 217 2.11 16.71 -10.77
C GLU A 217 3.01 16.08 -11.82
N ARG A 218 2.86 14.77 -12.05
CA ARG A 218 3.67 14.02 -13.03
C ARG A 218 3.58 14.62 -14.45
N CYS A 219 2.39 15.03 -14.87
CA CYS A 219 2.14 15.64 -16.19
C CYS A 219 1.83 17.14 -16.14
N LYS A 220 2.08 17.81 -15.00
CA LYS A 220 1.88 19.25 -14.77
C LYS A 220 0.53 19.78 -15.26
N THR A 221 -0.51 18.97 -15.10
CA THR A 221 -1.85 19.23 -15.64
C THR A 221 -2.86 19.49 -14.53
N ILE A 222 -3.65 20.54 -14.64
CA ILE A 222 -4.76 20.81 -13.72
C ILE A 222 -6.04 20.23 -14.31
N ALA A 223 -6.74 19.38 -13.55
CA ALA A 223 -8.08 18.92 -13.90
C ALA A 223 -9.14 19.70 -13.09
N ILE A 224 -10.15 20.21 -13.78
CA ILE A 224 -11.19 21.11 -13.24
C ILE A 224 -12.55 20.48 -13.54
N GLY A 225 -13.28 20.09 -12.50
CA GLY A 225 -14.60 19.49 -12.58
C GLY A 225 -15.72 20.47 -12.29
N PHE A 226 -16.86 20.30 -12.96
CA PHE A 226 -17.98 21.22 -12.92
C PHE A 226 -19.28 20.60 -12.40
N SER A 227 -20.19 21.46 -11.97
CA SER A 227 -21.54 21.10 -11.50
C SER A 227 -22.41 20.41 -12.55
N CYS A 228 -22.15 20.64 -13.85
CA CYS A 228 -22.85 19.98 -14.94
C CYS A 228 -22.37 18.56 -15.23
N GLY A 229 -21.27 18.12 -14.60
CA GLY A 229 -20.64 16.81 -14.81
C GLY A 229 -19.59 16.76 -15.92
N ALA A 230 -19.29 17.88 -16.54
CA ALA A 230 -18.10 18.02 -17.37
C ALA A 230 -16.83 18.17 -16.50
N PHE A 231 -15.67 17.92 -17.10
CA PHE A 231 -14.39 18.41 -16.61
C PHE A 231 -13.51 18.87 -17.77
N ILE A 232 -12.53 19.73 -17.48
CA ILE A 232 -11.47 20.10 -18.42
C ILE A 232 -10.11 19.77 -17.81
N THR A 233 -9.11 19.64 -18.67
CA THR A 233 -7.71 19.55 -18.28
C THR A 233 -6.91 20.65 -18.94
N VAL A 234 -6.00 21.26 -18.19
CA VAL A 234 -5.16 22.36 -18.65
C VAL A 234 -3.71 22.06 -18.33
N ASN A 235 -2.86 21.94 -19.35
CA ASN A 235 -1.44 21.63 -19.16
C ASN A 235 -0.64 22.92 -18.95
N LEU A 236 0.07 23.03 -17.83
CA LEU A 236 0.79 24.26 -17.45
C LEU A 236 2.13 24.46 -18.17
N VAL A 237 2.53 23.53 -19.04
CA VAL A 237 3.77 23.62 -19.84
C VAL A 237 3.47 24.12 -21.24
N ASN A 238 2.57 23.45 -21.96
CA ASN A 238 2.31 23.69 -23.38
C ASN A 238 0.88 24.19 -23.69
N GLY A 239 -0.03 24.21 -22.72
CA GLY A 239 -1.43 24.57 -22.95
C GLY A 239 -2.21 23.54 -23.79
N ASN A 240 -1.77 22.27 -23.79
CA ASN A 240 -2.51 21.18 -24.41
C ASN A 240 -3.76 20.87 -23.57
N ASP A 241 -4.81 21.64 -23.84
CA ASP A 241 -6.00 21.68 -23.02
C ASP A 241 -7.12 20.86 -23.68
N ALA A 242 -7.90 20.12 -22.88
CA ALA A 242 -9.00 19.30 -23.38
C ALA A 242 -10.26 19.42 -22.50
N SER A 243 -11.43 19.16 -23.10
CA SER A 243 -12.72 19.16 -22.40
C SER A 243 -13.46 17.83 -22.57
N TYR A 244 -14.20 17.45 -21.53
CA TYR A 244 -14.71 16.11 -21.35
C TYR A 244 -16.12 16.12 -20.73
N TYR A 245 -17.12 15.62 -21.46
CA TYR A 245 -18.47 15.42 -20.95
C TYR A 245 -18.88 13.94 -20.96
N TYR A 246 -18.80 13.30 -19.78
CA TYR A 246 -19.05 11.87 -19.60
C TYR A 246 -20.25 11.54 -18.71
N SER A 247 -20.75 12.51 -17.96
CA SER A 247 -21.87 12.36 -17.04
C SER A 247 -22.59 13.69 -16.89
N SER A 248 -23.88 13.62 -16.57
CA SER A 248 -24.73 14.77 -16.22
C SER A 248 -24.79 15.03 -14.71
N SER A 249 -24.03 14.29 -13.93
CA SER A 249 -23.97 14.42 -12.46
C SER A 249 -22.77 15.27 -12.07
N PRO A 250 -22.83 16.12 -11.03
CA PRO A 250 -21.71 16.98 -10.65
C PRO A 250 -20.43 16.19 -10.37
N VAL A 251 -19.28 16.72 -10.79
CA VAL A 251 -17.98 16.11 -10.45
C VAL A 251 -17.72 16.30 -8.96
N TYR A 252 -17.52 15.20 -8.23
CA TYR A 252 -17.21 15.20 -6.79
C TYR A 252 -15.72 15.45 -6.53
N GLY A 253 -14.85 14.73 -7.25
CA GLY A 253 -13.42 14.73 -6.98
C GLY A 253 -12.63 13.87 -7.95
N PHE A 254 -11.31 13.99 -7.85
CA PHE A 254 -10.34 13.30 -8.70
C PHE A 254 -9.35 12.51 -7.86
N SER A 255 -8.78 11.43 -8.40
CA SER A 255 -7.66 10.73 -7.77
C SER A 255 -6.77 10.13 -8.86
N CYS A 256 -5.47 10.40 -8.82
CA CYS A 256 -4.50 9.95 -9.81
C CYS A 256 -3.69 8.77 -9.27
N GLN A 257 -3.38 7.80 -10.12
CA GLN A 257 -2.55 6.64 -9.78
C GLN A 257 -1.47 6.46 -10.85
N GLU A 258 -0.30 6.02 -10.41
CA GLU A 258 0.80 5.56 -11.28
C GLU A 258 1.00 4.05 -11.06
N PRO A 259 1.12 3.25 -12.12
CA PRO A 259 1.48 1.84 -11.98
C PRO A 259 2.94 1.71 -11.54
N MET A 260 3.23 0.72 -10.69
CA MET A 260 4.60 0.52 -10.20
C MET A 260 5.52 -0.14 -11.24
N ASP A 261 4.95 -0.90 -12.18
CA ASP A 261 5.69 -1.73 -13.14
C ASP A 261 4.97 -1.75 -14.50
N ASP A 262 4.78 -0.57 -15.11
CA ASP A 262 4.40 -0.46 -16.54
C ASP A 262 5.59 0.10 -17.32
N PRO A 263 6.02 -0.55 -18.40
CA PRO A 263 7.12 -0.05 -19.24
C PRO A 263 6.75 1.20 -20.06
N ARG A 264 5.49 1.65 -20.04
CA ARG A 264 5.01 2.81 -20.80
C ARG A 264 4.79 4.01 -19.88
N PRO A 265 4.93 5.24 -20.40
CA PRO A 265 4.50 6.45 -19.69
C PRO A 265 2.97 6.46 -19.70
N VAL A 266 2.34 6.01 -18.61
CA VAL A 266 0.88 5.96 -18.49
C VAL A 266 0.45 6.32 -17.07
N LEU A 267 -0.63 7.09 -16.95
CA LEU A 267 -1.26 7.44 -15.68
C LEU A 267 -2.74 7.05 -15.69
N TYR A 268 -3.32 6.91 -14.50
CA TYR A 268 -4.72 6.58 -14.33
C TYR A 268 -5.42 7.64 -13.51
N LEU A 269 -6.51 8.20 -14.05
CA LEU A 269 -7.29 9.24 -13.41
C LEU A 269 -8.68 8.71 -13.08
N TRP A 270 -8.98 8.63 -11.80
CA TRP A 270 -10.34 8.43 -11.34
C TRP A 270 -11.09 9.76 -11.26
N VAL A 271 -12.33 9.76 -11.75
CA VAL A 271 -13.29 10.87 -11.62
C VAL A 271 -14.52 10.34 -10.90
N ALA A 272 -14.78 10.87 -9.70
CA ALA A 272 -15.99 10.58 -8.94
C ALA A 272 -17.08 11.60 -9.26
N TYR A 273 -18.31 11.13 -9.37
CA TYR A 273 -19.50 11.93 -9.63
C TYR A 273 -20.47 11.82 -8.46
N SER A 274 -20.99 12.95 -7.99
CA SER A 274 -22.02 13.04 -6.96
C SER A 274 -23.38 12.53 -7.45
N GLN A 275 -24.37 12.51 -6.58
CA GLN A 275 -25.74 12.20 -6.98
C GLN A 275 -26.24 13.26 -7.98
N GLY A 276 -26.62 12.81 -9.18
CA GLY A 276 -27.27 13.64 -10.18
C GLY A 276 -28.79 13.49 -10.13
N LYS A 277 -29.50 14.21 -11.02
CA LYS A 277 -30.97 14.11 -11.14
C LYS A 277 -31.46 12.71 -11.52
N GLN A 278 -30.65 11.96 -12.29
CA GLN A 278 -31.04 10.68 -12.90
C GLN A 278 -30.09 9.51 -12.59
N LYS A 279 -28.94 9.78 -11.94
CA LYS A 279 -27.91 8.77 -11.69
C LYS A 279 -27.47 8.82 -10.23
N SER A 280 -27.30 7.64 -9.64
CA SER A 280 -26.62 7.52 -8.35
C SER A 280 -25.15 7.96 -8.46
N PRO A 281 -24.50 8.28 -7.33
CA PRO A 281 -23.06 8.52 -7.33
C PRO A 281 -22.31 7.34 -7.96
N HIS A 282 -21.30 7.64 -8.78
CA HIS A 282 -20.52 6.68 -9.54
C HIS A 282 -19.11 7.20 -9.79
N ALA A 283 -18.19 6.32 -10.14
CA ALA A 283 -16.81 6.67 -10.46
C ALA A 283 -16.43 6.13 -11.84
N LYS A 284 -15.58 6.87 -12.55
CA LYS A 284 -15.02 6.47 -13.85
C LYS A 284 -13.51 6.49 -13.78
N LEU A 285 -12.88 5.45 -14.29
CA LEU A 285 -11.44 5.36 -14.45
C LEU A 285 -11.09 5.75 -15.88
N PHE A 286 -10.14 6.66 -16.02
CA PHE A 286 -9.58 7.11 -17.28
C PHE A 286 -8.10 6.71 -17.35
N VAL A 287 -7.66 6.35 -18.54
CA VAL A 287 -6.24 6.14 -18.86
C VAL A 287 -5.72 7.41 -19.51
N ILE A 288 -4.59 7.90 -19.03
CA ILE A 288 -3.85 9.02 -19.61
C ILE A 288 -2.61 8.44 -20.29
N ASN A 289 -2.62 8.43 -21.61
CA ASN A 289 -1.47 8.02 -22.41
C ASN A 289 -0.65 9.25 -22.82
N PHE A 290 0.62 9.02 -23.14
CA PHE A 290 1.55 10.06 -23.60
C PHE A 290 2.19 9.61 -24.93
N PRO A 291 1.47 9.73 -26.06
CA PRO A 291 1.91 9.19 -27.35
C PRO A 291 3.31 9.67 -27.79
N ASN A 292 3.69 10.89 -27.42
CA ASN A 292 5.00 11.47 -27.76
C ASN A 292 6.14 10.87 -26.94
N ASP A 293 5.86 10.31 -25.77
CA ASP A 293 6.85 9.67 -24.91
C ASP A 293 6.93 8.15 -25.15
N GLU A 294 5.96 7.56 -25.86
CA GLU A 294 5.96 6.13 -26.17
C GLU A 294 7.19 5.73 -27.01
N GLY A 295 7.88 4.66 -26.59
CA GLY A 295 9.08 4.16 -27.25
C GLY A 295 10.40 4.81 -26.82
N HIS A 296 10.35 5.92 -26.07
CA HIS A 296 11.53 6.53 -25.45
C HIS A 296 11.88 5.84 -24.13
N SER A 297 13.13 5.99 -23.69
CA SER A 297 13.56 5.44 -22.40
C SER A 297 12.90 6.19 -21.22
N PRO A 298 12.70 5.54 -20.04
CA PRO A 298 12.03 6.18 -18.90
C PRO A 298 12.63 7.52 -18.44
N ASN A 299 13.92 7.73 -18.70
CA ASN A 299 14.64 8.96 -18.35
C ASN A 299 14.35 10.13 -19.30
N GLU A 300 13.79 9.85 -20.47
CA GLU A 300 13.49 10.83 -21.53
C GLU A 300 12.02 11.26 -21.53
N TRP A 301 11.16 10.60 -20.74
CA TRP A 301 9.73 10.91 -20.70
C TRP A 301 9.44 12.30 -20.16
N THR A 302 8.64 13.05 -20.90
CA THR A 302 8.32 14.46 -20.60
C THR A 302 6.97 14.64 -19.93
N PHE A 303 6.01 13.74 -20.21
CA PHE A 303 4.62 13.74 -19.76
C PHE A 303 3.84 15.01 -20.15
N ASN A 304 4.22 15.67 -21.25
CA ASN A 304 3.65 16.98 -21.62
C ASN A 304 2.37 16.89 -22.47
N ASP A 305 2.12 15.75 -23.14
CA ASP A 305 1.00 15.61 -24.08
C ASP A 305 0.01 14.52 -23.64
N PRO A 306 -0.81 14.78 -22.61
CA PRO A 306 -1.74 13.81 -22.07
C PRO A 306 -2.92 13.55 -23.02
N MET A 307 -3.18 12.29 -23.33
CA MET A 307 -4.39 11.84 -24.02
C MET A 307 -5.26 11.01 -23.08
N ILE A 308 -6.42 11.56 -22.68
CA ILE A 308 -7.31 10.95 -21.69
C ILE A 308 -8.42 10.14 -22.36
N ILE A 309 -8.58 8.88 -21.96
CA ILE A 309 -9.57 7.95 -22.51
C ILE A 309 -10.34 7.27 -21.37
N ASN A 310 -11.68 7.29 -21.43
CA ASN A 310 -12.52 6.56 -20.47
C ASN A 310 -12.33 5.04 -20.60
N TYR A 311 -12.02 4.39 -19.49
CA TYR A 311 -11.67 2.97 -19.46
C TYR A 311 -12.74 2.10 -18.80
N LEU A 312 -13.12 2.45 -17.56
CA LEU A 312 -14.01 1.65 -16.72
C LEU A 312 -15.00 2.58 -16.00
N THR A 313 -16.22 2.11 -15.77
CA THR A 313 -17.21 2.79 -14.93
C THR A 313 -17.62 1.85 -13.80
N TRP A 314 -17.63 2.36 -12.57
CA TRP A 314 -18.05 1.62 -11.39
C TRP A 314 -19.09 2.40 -10.59
N CYS A 315 -20.14 1.70 -10.17
CA CYS A 315 -21.23 2.24 -9.37
C CYS A 315 -21.27 1.51 -8.02
N PRO A 316 -20.90 2.15 -6.90
CA PRO A 316 -21.04 1.55 -5.58
C PRO A 316 -22.51 1.25 -5.26
N GLU A 317 -22.77 0.09 -4.64
CA GLU A 317 -24.12 -0.32 -4.25
C GLU A 317 -24.70 0.65 -3.21
N LYS A 318 -25.96 1.08 -3.44
CA LYS A 318 -26.75 1.89 -2.48
C LYS A 318 -26.08 3.19 -2.04
N CYS A 319 -25.13 3.69 -2.82
CA CYS A 319 -24.45 4.94 -2.53
C CYS A 319 -25.40 6.13 -2.65
N THR A 320 -25.34 7.02 -1.66
CA THR A 320 -26.10 8.27 -1.61
C THR A 320 -25.20 9.48 -1.67
N GLU A 321 -24.01 9.41 -1.05
CA GLU A 321 -23.10 10.53 -0.91
C GLU A 321 -21.66 10.02 -0.75
N TRP A 322 -20.71 10.63 -1.45
CA TRP A 322 -19.28 10.39 -1.24
C TRP A 322 -18.80 11.13 0.01
N LEU A 323 -17.97 10.47 0.82
CA LEU A 323 -17.38 11.04 2.03
C LEU A 323 -15.88 11.32 1.87
N SER A 324 -15.17 10.48 1.12
CA SER A 324 -13.75 10.67 0.80
C SER A 324 -13.43 9.93 -0.48
N PHE A 325 -12.59 10.54 -1.33
CA PHE A 325 -12.13 9.99 -2.60
C PHE A 325 -10.71 10.48 -2.83
N ARG A 326 -9.72 9.63 -2.55
CA ARG A 326 -8.31 10.03 -2.56
C ARG A 326 -7.37 8.91 -2.94
N THR A 327 -6.29 9.28 -3.62
CA THR A 327 -5.10 8.44 -3.78
C THR A 327 -4.47 8.20 -2.40
N VAL A 328 -4.02 6.97 -2.18
CA VAL A 328 -3.25 6.58 -1.01
C VAL A 328 -1.79 6.66 -1.40
N VAL A 329 -1.03 7.46 -0.64
CA VAL A 329 0.38 7.70 -0.92
C VAL A 329 1.21 7.03 0.16
N SER A 330 1.95 5.99 -0.23
CA SER A 330 2.83 5.19 0.64
C SER A 330 4.31 5.45 0.31
N SER A 331 5.18 5.54 1.33
CA SER A 331 6.64 5.61 1.12
C SER A 331 7.30 4.32 1.64
N PRO A 332 8.08 3.60 0.80
CA PRO A 332 8.75 2.34 1.19
C PRO A 332 9.69 2.51 2.38
N SER A 333 10.30 3.70 2.50
CA SER A 333 11.25 4.04 3.56
C SER A 333 10.62 4.05 4.96
N ARG A 334 9.29 4.23 5.07
CA ARG A 334 8.59 4.36 6.36
C ARG A 334 7.78 3.13 6.75
N GLU A 335 7.35 2.31 5.79
CA GLU A 335 6.63 1.04 6.06
C GLU A 335 7.53 -0.01 6.73
N ASN A 336 8.85 0.03 6.52
CA ASN A 336 9.79 -0.96 7.08
C ASN A 336 10.36 -0.63 8.47
N THR A 337 10.20 0.60 8.98
CA THR A 337 10.90 1.05 10.20
C THR A 337 10.36 0.45 11.50
N THR A 338 9.17 -0.15 11.51
CA THR A 338 8.57 -0.67 12.75
C THR A 338 8.68 -2.18 12.94
N ARG A 339 9.16 -2.96 11.96
CA ARG A 339 9.38 -4.43 12.13
C ARG A 339 10.55 -5.07 11.38
N ASN A 340 11.32 -4.35 10.56
CA ASN A 340 12.39 -4.97 9.74
C ASN A 340 13.74 -4.27 9.89
N SER A 341 14.51 -4.58 10.93
CA SER A 341 15.91 -4.14 11.08
C SER A 341 16.91 -4.99 10.26
N ILE A 342 16.51 -5.56 9.10
CA ILE A 342 17.28 -6.67 8.48
C ILE A 342 17.46 -6.57 6.94
N SER A 343 16.82 -5.66 6.21
CA SER A 343 16.97 -5.63 4.72
C SER A 343 18.02 -4.64 4.19
N GLU A 344 18.96 -4.17 5.02
CA GLU A 344 19.74 -2.96 4.70
C GLU A 344 21.10 -3.20 4.00
N ARG A 345 21.38 -4.37 3.40
CA ARG A 345 22.76 -4.62 2.91
C ARG A 345 22.99 -5.08 1.47
N VAL A 346 21.99 -5.27 0.62
CA VAL A 346 22.26 -5.35 -0.83
C VAL A 346 21.04 -4.83 -1.58
N LEU A 347 20.98 -3.52 -1.78
CA LEU A 347 20.16 -2.95 -2.84
C LEU A 347 21.11 -2.69 -4.02
N THR A 348 20.80 -3.22 -5.20
CA THR A 348 21.50 -2.80 -6.42
C THR A 348 21.22 -1.31 -6.67
N THR A 349 22.01 -0.64 -7.50
CA THR A 349 21.78 0.78 -7.84
C THR A 349 20.37 1.00 -8.43
N GLU A 350 19.81 0.00 -9.13
CA GLU A 350 18.43 0.00 -9.63
C GLU A 350 17.40 -0.19 -8.50
N ASP A 351 17.67 -1.06 -7.51
CA ASP A 351 16.81 -1.20 -6.33
C ASP A 351 16.84 0.03 -5.43
N LEU A 352 17.97 0.74 -5.34
CA LEU A 352 18.09 2.02 -4.62
C LEU A 352 17.24 3.13 -5.27
N LEU A 353 17.09 3.11 -6.60
CA LEU A 353 16.19 4.01 -7.32
C LEU A 353 14.71 3.63 -7.10
N ARG A 354 14.40 2.32 -7.00
CA ARG A 354 13.04 1.82 -6.69
C ARG A 354 12.62 2.03 -5.24
N VAL A 355 13.54 1.94 -4.28
CA VAL A 355 13.28 2.11 -2.83
C VAL A 355 12.87 3.54 -2.46
N ASN A 356 13.17 4.52 -3.32
CA ASN A 356 12.74 5.92 -3.14
C ASN A 356 11.45 6.28 -3.89
N MET A 357 10.79 5.34 -4.58
CA MET A 357 9.54 5.63 -5.29
C MET A 357 8.36 5.72 -4.32
N ILE A 358 7.61 6.81 -4.43
CA ILE A 358 6.35 7.01 -3.74
C ILE A 358 5.29 6.15 -4.42
N ASP A 359 4.66 5.23 -3.67
CA ASP A 359 3.60 4.37 -4.18
C ASP A 359 2.26 5.11 -4.17
N THR A 360 1.70 5.34 -5.36
CA THR A 360 0.38 5.95 -5.59
C THR A 360 -0.62 4.99 -6.25
N SER A 361 -0.31 3.69 -6.24
CA SER A 361 -1.06 2.65 -6.95
C SER A 361 -2.43 2.33 -6.32
N ARG A 362 -2.84 2.98 -5.23
CA ARG A 362 -4.08 2.67 -4.50
C ARG A 362 -4.98 3.90 -4.33
N VAL A 363 -6.30 3.68 -4.33
CA VAL A 363 -7.31 4.73 -4.12
C VAL A 363 -8.31 4.28 -3.06
N LEU A 364 -8.49 5.14 -2.04
CA LEU A 364 -9.52 5.02 -1.03
C LEU A 364 -10.79 5.74 -1.49
N MET A 365 -11.89 5.00 -1.50
CA MET A 365 -13.23 5.51 -1.77
C MET A 365 -14.11 5.22 -0.55
N THR A 366 -14.78 6.22 0.01
CA THR A 366 -15.75 6.00 1.11
C THR A 366 -17.03 6.75 0.83
N TRP A 367 -18.15 6.14 1.18
CA TRP A 367 -19.47 6.68 0.90
C TRP A 367 -20.49 6.29 1.96
N LYS A 368 -21.58 7.04 1.95
CA LYS A 368 -22.76 6.84 2.77
C LYS A 368 -23.81 6.06 2.00
N THR A 369 -24.42 5.07 2.64
CA THR A 369 -25.49 4.26 2.04
C THR A 369 -26.88 4.78 2.36
N THR A 370 -27.90 4.29 1.64
CA THR A 370 -29.32 4.54 1.94
C THR A 370 -29.75 4.10 3.35
N LYS A 371 -28.99 3.21 4.00
CA LYS A 371 -29.23 2.78 5.39
C LYS A 371 -28.47 3.62 6.42
N ASN A 372 -27.92 4.76 6.02
CA ASN A 372 -27.09 5.61 6.88
C ASN A 372 -25.82 4.91 7.40
N THR A 373 -25.39 3.80 6.77
CA THR A 373 -24.11 3.15 7.06
C THR A 373 -23.00 3.74 6.21
N VAL A 374 -21.76 3.63 6.68
CA VAL A 374 -20.60 4.04 5.92
C VAL A 374 -19.92 2.80 5.36
N GLU A 375 -19.75 2.78 4.04
CA GLU A 375 -19.01 1.75 3.32
C GLU A 375 -17.81 2.37 2.62
N GLY A 376 -16.85 1.53 2.28
CA GLY A 376 -15.66 1.96 1.57
C GLY A 376 -15.12 0.88 0.65
N ALA A 377 -14.28 1.33 -0.26
CA ALA A 377 -13.54 0.50 -1.18
C ALA A 377 -12.07 0.95 -1.24
N LEU A 378 -11.17 -0.02 -1.32
CA LEU A 378 -9.77 0.20 -1.63
C LEU A 378 -9.49 -0.44 -2.99
N PHE A 379 -9.23 0.38 -4.00
CA PHE A 379 -8.85 -0.06 -5.34
C PHE A 379 -7.32 -0.12 -5.44
N ASP A 380 -6.81 -1.20 -6.03
CA ASP A 380 -5.38 -1.42 -6.26
C ASP A 380 -5.11 -1.59 -7.76
N LEU A 381 -4.35 -0.63 -8.30
CA LEU A 381 -3.97 -0.60 -9.71
C LEU A 381 -3.02 -1.75 -10.05
N ASN A 382 -2.08 -2.12 -9.18
CA ASN A 382 -1.14 -3.22 -9.47
C ASN A 382 -1.86 -4.57 -9.55
N ALA A 383 -2.83 -4.80 -8.66
CA ALA A 383 -3.70 -5.98 -8.74
C ALA A 383 -4.62 -5.94 -10.00
N PHE A 384 -5.02 -4.75 -10.44
CA PHE A 384 -5.78 -4.57 -11.69
C PHE A 384 -4.94 -4.91 -12.93
N TYR A 385 -3.66 -4.51 -12.94
CA TYR A 385 -2.67 -4.92 -13.93
C TYR A 385 -2.45 -6.43 -13.95
N TYR A 386 -2.27 -7.03 -12.77
CA TYR A 386 -2.11 -8.47 -12.62
C TYR A 386 -3.28 -9.25 -13.25
N LYS A 387 -4.50 -8.70 -13.17
CA LYS A 387 -5.70 -9.27 -13.81
C LYS A 387 -5.93 -8.83 -15.25
N ARG A 388 -4.92 -8.27 -15.91
CA ARG A 388 -4.92 -7.86 -17.32
C ARG A 388 -5.94 -6.77 -17.64
N LEU A 389 -6.09 -5.80 -16.72
CA LEU A 389 -6.89 -4.58 -16.90
C LEU A 389 -8.33 -4.87 -17.40
N PRO A 390 -9.16 -5.58 -16.61
CA PRO A 390 -10.52 -5.89 -17.02
C PRO A 390 -11.38 -4.62 -17.18
N ARG A 391 -12.24 -4.58 -18.19
CA ARG A 391 -13.14 -3.42 -18.46
C ARG A 391 -14.36 -3.33 -17.55
N GLN A 392 -14.52 -4.27 -16.62
CA GLN A 392 -15.65 -4.32 -15.69
C GLN A 392 -15.18 -4.84 -14.33
N ILE A 393 -15.87 -4.38 -13.27
CA ILE A 393 -15.67 -4.90 -11.92
C ILE A 393 -16.68 -6.02 -11.69
N THR A 394 -16.20 -7.26 -11.69
CA THR A 394 -16.99 -8.44 -11.39
C THR A 394 -16.57 -9.02 -10.04
N PHE A 395 -17.54 -9.40 -9.22
CA PHE A 395 -17.27 -10.08 -7.96
C PHE A 395 -17.42 -11.59 -8.15
N THR A 396 -16.65 -12.38 -7.41
CA THR A 396 -16.77 -13.83 -7.44
C THR A 396 -18.17 -14.28 -7.04
N GLU A 397 -18.65 -15.37 -7.63
CA GLU A 397 -19.92 -16.02 -7.25
C GLU A 397 -19.83 -16.71 -5.87
N SER A 398 -18.64 -16.76 -5.28
CA SER A 398 -18.42 -17.32 -3.95
C SER A 398 -19.19 -16.59 -2.86
N PHE A 399 -19.40 -17.27 -1.73
CA PHE A 399 -20.00 -16.75 -0.51
C PHE A 399 -19.23 -15.58 0.13
N LEU A 400 -18.07 -15.17 -0.38
CA LEU A 400 -17.35 -13.96 0.06
C LEU A 400 -17.52 -12.78 -0.90
N LYS A 401 -17.99 -13.00 -2.15
CA LYS A 401 -18.09 -11.99 -3.22
C LYS A 401 -16.87 -11.07 -3.26
N LEU A 402 -15.71 -11.65 -3.50
CA LEU A 402 -14.44 -10.93 -3.55
C LEU A 402 -14.19 -10.38 -4.96
N ASN A 403 -13.40 -9.31 -5.05
CA ASN A 403 -12.81 -8.85 -6.29
C ASN A 403 -11.30 -8.73 -6.07
N SER A 404 -10.53 -9.10 -7.09
CA SER A 404 -9.08 -9.17 -7.04
C SER A 404 -8.37 -7.82 -6.88
N PHE A 405 -8.99 -6.74 -7.34
CA PHE A 405 -8.38 -5.40 -7.37
C PHE A 405 -9.23 -4.34 -6.65
N LEU A 406 -10.36 -4.73 -6.07
CA LEU A 406 -11.25 -3.87 -5.29
C LEU A 406 -11.65 -4.57 -3.99
N SER A 407 -11.12 -4.10 -2.86
CA SER A 407 -11.55 -4.53 -1.52
C SER A 407 -12.75 -3.70 -1.08
N LEU A 408 -13.84 -4.35 -0.66
CA LEU A 408 -15.01 -3.69 -0.07
C LEU A 408 -15.03 -3.89 1.45
N PHE A 409 -15.29 -2.82 2.19
CA PHE A 409 -15.38 -2.87 3.65
C PHE A 409 -16.49 -1.98 4.19
N THR A 410 -16.96 -2.31 5.39
CA THR A 410 -17.93 -1.50 6.14
C THR A 410 -17.24 -0.83 7.32
N LEU A 411 -17.45 0.47 7.50
CA LEU A 411 -16.94 1.20 8.66
C LEU A 411 -17.95 1.15 9.81
N PRO A 412 -17.47 1.10 11.06
CA PRO A 412 -18.36 1.02 12.21
C PRO A 412 -19.21 2.28 12.28
N THR A 413 -20.51 2.10 12.48
CA THR A 413 -21.39 3.20 12.87
C THR A 413 -20.97 3.59 14.29
N VAL A 414 -20.25 4.70 14.44
CA VAL A 414 -19.84 5.20 15.74
C VAL A 414 -21.11 5.49 16.55
N ASN A 415 -21.13 5.16 17.85
CA ASN A 415 -22.29 5.27 18.75
C ASN A 415 -22.77 6.71 19.05
N ASP A 416 -22.56 7.65 18.13
CA ASP A 416 -23.27 8.92 18.04
C ASP A 416 -23.80 8.97 16.59
N GLN A 417 -25.05 9.35 16.36
CA GLN A 417 -25.80 9.35 15.07
C GLN A 417 -25.19 10.21 13.93
N LEU A 418 -23.87 10.21 13.78
CA LEU A 418 -23.10 11.31 13.26
C LEU A 418 -21.91 10.76 12.48
N THR A 419 -22.08 10.72 11.16
CA THR A 419 -21.06 10.37 10.17
C THR A 419 -19.81 11.23 10.33
N CYS A 420 -18.63 10.63 10.11
CA CYS A 420 -17.39 11.41 10.04
C CYS A 420 -17.41 12.32 8.80
N LEU A 421 -16.71 13.44 8.89
CA LEU A 421 -16.63 14.49 7.89
C LEU A 421 -15.60 14.17 6.80
N ASP A 422 -14.55 13.43 7.15
CA ASP A 422 -13.51 12.99 6.21
C ASP A 422 -12.78 11.74 6.73
N TYR A 423 -12.12 11.02 5.83
CA TYR A 423 -11.39 9.76 6.05
C TYR A 423 -10.05 9.78 5.32
N LEU A 424 -8.97 9.43 6.03
CA LEU A 424 -7.59 9.36 5.51
C LEU A 424 -6.91 8.06 5.97
N ILE A 425 -6.15 7.39 5.10
CA ILE A 425 -5.33 6.23 5.52
C ILE A 425 -4.08 6.72 6.26
N ASN A 426 -3.74 6.06 7.36
CA ASN A 426 -2.58 6.37 8.19
C ASN A 426 -1.24 6.21 7.42
N TYR A 427 -0.22 7.02 7.77
CA TYR A 427 1.12 6.98 7.17
C TYR A 427 1.88 5.66 7.39
N SER A 428 1.46 4.86 8.37
CA SER A 428 2.04 3.54 8.63
C SER A 428 1.70 2.51 7.55
N GLY A 429 0.93 2.91 6.52
CA GLY A 429 0.78 2.19 5.27
C GLY A 429 -0.40 1.23 5.23
N VAL A 430 -0.53 0.60 4.07
CA VAL A 430 -1.47 -0.48 3.80
C VAL A 430 -0.68 -1.79 3.85
N TRP A 431 -1.02 -2.68 4.79
CA TRP A 431 -0.28 -3.92 5.00
C TRP A 431 -0.94 -5.08 4.28
N GLN A 432 -0.21 -5.68 3.35
CA GLN A 432 -0.67 -6.92 2.71
C GLN A 432 -0.51 -8.10 3.66
N HIS A 433 -1.54 -8.93 3.77
CA HIS A 433 -1.48 -10.16 4.52
C HIS A 433 -0.44 -11.10 3.89
N GLN A 434 0.50 -11.54 4.72
CA GLN A 434 1.55 -12.47 4.32
C GLN A 434 1.18 -13.87 4.82
N SER A 435 1.28 -14.86 3.95
CA SER A 435 1.03 -16.25 4.30
C SER A 435 2.20 -17.12 3.84
N PRO A 436 2.56 -18.19 4.57
CA PRO A 436 3.50 -19.19 4.07
C PRO A 436 3.04 -19.82 2.73
N TYR A 437 1.76 -19.75 2.39
CA TYR A 437 1.24 -20.27 1.13
C TYR A 437 1.26 -19.23 -0.01
N SER A 438 1.98 -18.09 0.15
CA SER A 438 1.82 -16.93 -0.75
C SER A 438 2.52 -17.01 -2.10
N GLU A 439 3.59 -17.80 -2.27
CA GLU A 439 4.37 -17.80 -3.54
C GLU A 439 3.61 -18.39 -4.72
N THR A 440 2.67 -19.30 -4.46
CA THR A 440 1.90 -19.99 -5.49
C THR A 440 0.47 -19.44 -5.63
N ASN A 441 0.05 -18.52 -4.75
CA ASN A 441 -1.37 -18.23 -4.57
C ASN A 441 -1.69 -16.75 -4.84
N ASP A 442 -2.23 -16.49 -6.04
CA ASP A 442 -2.62 -15.17 -6.55
C ASP A 442 -3.45 -14.33 -5.56
N PHE A 443 -4.21 -14.99 -4.68
CA PHE A 443 -5.10 -14.34 -3.71
C PHE A 443 -4.37 -13.38 -2.77
N PHE A 444 -3.11 -13.63 -2.44
CA PHE A 444 -2.37 -12.73 -1.56
C PHE A 444 -1.95 -11.44 -2.25
N ILE A 445 -1.96 -11.39 -3.58
CA ILE A 445 -1.68 -10.19 -4.39
C ILE A 445 -2.92 -9.29 -4.52
N PHE A 446 -4.10 -9.76 -4.08
CA PHE A 446 -5.36 -9.04 -4.28
C PHE A 446 -5.65 -7.98 -3.24
N ALA A 447 -6.44 -6.98 -3.63
CA ALA A 447 -6.84 -5.87 -2.75
C ALA A 447 -7.48 -6.29 -1.41
N PRO A 448 -8.35 -7.33 -1.32
CA PRO A 448 -8.92 -7.79 -0.05
C PRO A 448 -7.90 -8.32 0.97
N SER A 449 -6.67 -8.61 0.52
CA SER A 449 -5.57 -9.05 1.39
C SER A 449 -4.95 -7.92 2.20
N TYR A 450 -5.35 -6.68 1.96
CA TYR A 450 -4.88 -5.53 2.71
C TYR A 450 -5.56 -5.36 4.07
N SER A 451 -4.75 -5.08 5.08
CA SER A 451 -5.15 -4.46 6.34
C SER A 451 -4.64 -3.02 6.36
N PHE A 452 -5.39 -2.09 6.95
CA PHE A 452 -4.97 -0.69 7.03
C PHE A 452 -5.70 0.05 8.14
N GLU A 453 -5.14 1.17 8.55
CA GLU A 453 -5.76 2.08 9.52
C GLU A 453 -6.30 3.32 8.83
N ILE A 454 -7.55 3.66 9.14
CA ILE A 454 -8.19 4.89 8.72
C ILE A 454 -8.28 5.83 9.91
N ILE A 455 -7.81 7.06 9.72
CA ILE A 455 -8.04 8.18 10.60
C ILE A 455 -9.28 8.92 10.12
N ALA A 456 -10.28 9.03 10.98
CA ALA A 456 -11.56 9.64 10.68
C ALA A 456 -11.93 10.68 11.74
N PHE A 457 -12.68 11.70 11.34
CA PHE A 457 -13.02 12.82 12.22
C PHE A 457 -14.49 13.21 12.10
N ASN A 458 -15.22 13.35 13.22
CA ASN A 458 -16.67 13.64 13.19
C ASN A 458 -17.06 15.05 13.66
N GLY A 459 -16.10 15.93 13.92
CA GLY A 459 -16.34 17.28 14.44
C GLY A 459 -15.77 17.53 15.83
N ASN A 460 -15.79 16.50 16.68
CA ASN A 460 -15.40 16.60 18.09
C ASN A 460 -14.57 15.41 18.59
N ARG A 461 -14.44 14.34 17.79
CA ARG A 461 -13.66 13.14 18.08
C ARG A 461 -12.88 12.72 16.83
N GLU A 462 -11.71 12.19 17.10
CA GLU A 462 -10.85 11.50 16.13
C GLU A 462 -10.93 10.01 16.43
N PHE A 463 -11.07 9.23 15.37
CA PHE A 463 -11.18 7.79 15.41
C PHE A 463 -10.04 7.19 14.61
N THR A 464 -9.32 6.26 15.24
CA THR A 464 -8.45 5.33 14.52
C THR A 464 -9.24 4.05 14.31
N ILE A 465 -9.56 3.74 13.05
CA ILE A 465 -10.36 2.59 12.64
C ILE A 465 -9.43 1.61 11.93
N PHE A 466 -9.30 0.40 12.46
CA PHE A 466 -8.53 -0.67 11.83
C PHE A 466 -9.46 -1.52 10.95
N VAL A 467 -9.13 -1.60 9.65
CA VAL A 467 -9.79 -2.49 8.69
C VAL A 467 -8.89 -3.72 8.50
N PRO A 468 -9.32 -4.92 8.93
CA PRO A 468 -8.55 -6.14 8.75
C PRO A 468 -8.64 -6.67 7.31
N SER A 469 -7.62 -7.42 6.87
CA SER A 469 -7.69 -8.20 5.62
C SER A 469 -8.78 -9.27 5.69
N ILE A 470 -9.26 -9.73 4.54
CA ILE A 470 -10.27 -10.79 4.48
C ILE A 470 -9.78 -12.09 5.13
N GLN A 471 -8.47 -12.38 5.04
CA GLN A 471 -7.85 -13.52 5.74
C GLN A 471 -8.04 -13.41 7.24
N LYS A 472 -7.74 -12.24 7.83
CA LYS A 472 -7.93 -12.00 9.26
C LYS A 472 -9.39 -12.10 9.67
N VAL A 473 -10.33 -11.74 8.79
CA VAL A 473 -11.77 -11.90 9.03
C VAL A 473 -12.17 -13.39 9.07
N VAL A 474 -11.68 -14.19 8.11
CA VAL A 474 -11.93 -15.65 8.08
C VAL A 474 -11.31 -16.34 9.29
N LEU A 475 -10.05 -16.03 9.59
CA LEU A 475 -9.31 -16.50 10.75
C LEU A 475 -10.06 -16.19 12.05
N LYS A 476 -10.51 -14.94 12.24
CA LYS A 476 -11.32 -14.57 13.41
C LYS A 476 -12.67 -15.31 13.46
N TRP A 477 -13.32 -15.54 12.33
CA TRP A 477 -14.56 -16.31 12.31
C TRP A 477 -14.33 -17.77 12.73
N LEU A 478 -13.23 -18.38 12.29
CA LEU A 478 -12.83 -19.72 12.72
C LEU A 478 -12.54 -19.77 14.21
N ASP A 479 -11.84 -18.77 14.74
CA ASP A 479 -11.56 -18.62 16.17
C ASP A 479 -12.86 -18.59 17.01
N GLU A 480 -13.84 -17.80 16.58
CA GLU A 480 -15.13 -17.64 17.27
C GLU A 480 -16.09 -18.85 17.09
N ASN A 481 -15.91 -19.65 16.04
CA ASN A 481 -16.83 -20.74 15.66
C ASN A 481 -16.12 -22.10 15.56
N PHE A 482 -15.02 -22.29 16.29
CA PHE A 482 -14.10 -23.41 16.09
C PHE A 482 -14.77 -24.79 16.21
N GLU A 483 -15.59 -25.00 17.24
CA GLU A 483 -16.31 -26.27 17.48
C GLU A 483 -17.21 -26.64 16.29
N ASP A 484 -18.00 -25.66 15.81
CA ASP A 484 -18.86 -25.86 14.64
C ASP A 484 -18.03 -26.05 13.37
N ALA A 485 -16.90 -25.34 13.25
CA ALA A 485 -16.02 -25.39 12.09
C ALA A 485 -15.30 -26.73 11.94
N ILE A 486 -14.91 -27.39 13.04
CA ILE A 486 -14.38 -28.76 12.97
C ILE A 486 -15.50 -29.79 12.82
N GLY A 487 -16.68 -29.55 13.41
CA GLY A 487 -17.83 -30.44 13.31
C GLY A 487 -18.72 -30.18 12.09
N GLN A 488 -19.94 -29.69 12.34
CA GLN A 488 -21.02 -29.65 11.35
C GLN A 488 -20.81 -28.67 10.19
N LYS A 489 -19.92 -27.68 10.33
CA LYS A 489 -19.66 -26.61 9.35
C LYS A 489 -18.27 -26.71 8.73
N SER A 490 -17.66 -27.89 8.73
CA SER A 490 -16.31 -28.12 8.19
C SER A 490 -16.19 -27.79 6.70
N ASP A 491 -17.20 -28.14 5.90
CA ASP A 491 -17.24 -27.76 4.48
C ASP A 491 -17.23 -26.24 4.28
N LEU A 492 -17.98 -25.51 5.12
CA LEU A 492 -18.05 -24.05 5.05
C LEU A 492 -16.73 -23.40 5.49
N ALA A 493 -16.09 -23.95 6.53
CA ALA A 493 -14.80 -23.50 7.02
C ALA A 493 -13.70 -23.70 5.97
N CYS A 494 -13.61 -24.89 5.38
CA CYS A 494 -12.69 -25.18 4.28
C CYS A 494 -12.97 -24.30 3.06
N ALA A 495 -14.23 -24.09 2.70
CA ALA A 495 -14.58 -23.21 1.62
C ALA A 495 -14.10 -21.77 1.89
N TYR A 496 -14.31 -21.24 3.10
CA TYR A 496 -13.77 -19.92 3.48
C TYR A 496 -12.25 -19.86 3.37
N LEU A 497 -11.53 -20.84 3.93
CA LEU A 497 -10.07 -20.92 3.91
C LEU A 497 -9.52 -20.97 2.48
N ASN A 498 -10.09 -21.83 1.63
CA ASN A 498 -9.74 -21.93 0.21
C ASN A 498 -9.99 -20.61 -0.53
N ALA A 499 -11.13 -19.96 -0.29
CA ALA A 499 -11.52 -18.73 -0.97
C ALA A 499 -10.60 -17.53 -0.67
N VAL A 500 -9.82 -17.57 0.42
CA VAL A 500 -8.88 -16.50 0.79
C VAL A 500 -7.41 -16.94 0.72
N GLY A 501 -7.14 -18.12 0.16
CA GLY A 501 -5.80 -18.67 -0.04
C GLY A 501 -5.10 -19.19 1.22
N LEU A 502 -5.83 -19.39 2.32
CA LEU A 502 -5.25 -19.85 3.61
C LEU A 502 -5.12 -21.37 3.73
N ALA A 503 -5.67 -22.12 2.78
CA ALA A 503 -5.57 -23.58 2.71
C ALA A 503 -4.48 -24.00 1.71
N LYS A 504 -3.85 -25.15 1.95
CA LYS A 504 -2.94 -25.79 0.99
C LYS A 504 -3.69 -26.21 -0.26
N THR A 505 -3.05 -26.06 -1.42
CA THR A 505 -3.62 -26.52 -2.69
C THR A 505 -3.69 -28.05 -2.75
N PRO A 506 -4.71 -28.67 -3.37
CA PRO A 506 -4.84 -30.13 -3.45
C PRO A 506 -3.65 -30.87 -4.08
N VAL A 507 -2.84 -30.18 -4.89
CA VAL A 507 -1.60 -30.73 -5.49
C VAL A 507 -0.53 -31.03 -4.42
N ASP A 508 -0.53 -30.29 -3.30
CA ASP A 508 0.35 -30.57 -2.14
C ASP A 508 -0.15 -31.73 -1.28
N ILE A 509 -1.37 -32.22 -1.54
CA ILE A 509 -2.01 -33.34 -0.81
C ILE A 509 -1.84 -34.66 -1.60
N SER A 510 -1.63 -34.57 -2.92
CA SER A 510 -1.62 -35.71 -3.85
C SER A 510 -0.28 -36.45 -3.99
N GLU A 511 0.52 -36.56 -2.93
CA GLU A 511 1.57 -37.59 -2.85
C GLU A 511 1.24 -38.72 -1.87
N SER A 512 0.13 -38.63 -1.12
CA SER A 512 -0.26 -39.71 -0.23
C SER A 512 -1.75 -40.02 -0.30
N SER A 513 -2.05 -41.23 -0.78
CA SER A 513 -3.28 -42.04 -0.61
C SER A 513 -4.54 -41.67 -1.42
N GLN A 514 -4.78 -42.47 -2.47
CA GLN A 514 -6.13 -42.91 -2.83
C GLN A 514 -6.64 -43.83 -1.71
N THR A 515 -7.67 -43.44 -0.95
CA THR A 515 -8.76 -44.30 -0.44
C THR A 515 -9.68 -43.50 0.49
N SER A 516 -10.99 -43.59 0.19
CA SER A 516 -12.17 -43.25 0.99
C SER A 516 -11.99 -42.76 2.44
N ALA A 517 -12.30 -41.48 2.71
CA ALA A 517 -13.19 -41.01 3.80
C ALA A 517 -13.22 -39.47 3.87
N VAL A 518 -14.33 -38.85 3.44
CA VAL A 518 -14.61 -37.39 3.47
C VAL A 518 -14.54 -36.70 4.87
N PRO A 519 -14.67 -37.36 6.05
CA PRO A 519 -14.68 -36.63 7.33
C PRO A 519 -13.35 -35.97 7.74
N LEU A 520 -12.19 -36.51 7.34
CA LEU A 520 -10.87 -36.12 7.92
C LEU A 520 -10.08 -35.10 7.09
N GLU A 521 -10.40 -34.93 5.81
CA GLU A 521 -9.66 -33.98 4.95
C GLU A 521 -9.92 -32.53 5.38
N ASN A 522 -11.16 -32.20 5.75
CA ASN A 522 -11.52 -30.85 6.16
C ASN A 522 -10.86 -30.44 7.49
N GLU A 523 -10.87 -31.33 8.49
CA GLU A 523 -10.23 -31.07 9.78
C GLU A 523 -8.72 -30.84 9.62
N SER A 524 -8.07 -31.62 8.76
CA SER A 524 -6.66 -31.46 8.41
C SER A 524 -6.36 -30.10 7.79
N VAL A 525 -7.19 -29.65 6.84
CA VAL A 525 -7.07 -28.31 6.22
C VAL A 525 -7.22 -27.21 7.27
N ILE A 526 -8.24 -27.31 8.13
CA ILE A 526 -8.50 -26.32 9.18
C ILE A 526 -7.33 -26.24 10.16
N ILE A 527 -6.87 -27.39 10.70
CA ILE A 527 -5.76 -27.45 11.66
C ILE A 527 -4.47 -26.91 11.02
N SER A 528 -4.18 -27.29 9.77
CA SER A 528 -3.02 -26.76 9.03
C SER A 528 -3.10 -25.25 8.88
N SER A 529 -4.24 -24.71 8.44
CA SER A 529 -4.43 -23.27 8.31
C SER A 529 -4.23 -22.54 9.64
N LEU A 530 -4.65 -23.10 10.77
CA LEU A 530 -4.45 -22.47 12.09
C LEU A 530 -2.98 -22.48 12.52
N LEU A 531 -2.30 -23.62 12.38
CA LEU A 531 -0.88 -23.77 12.74
C LEU A 531 0.01 -22.79 11.96
N PHE A 532 -0.23 -22.64 10.67
CA PHE A 532 0.60 -21.82 9.78
C PHE A 532 0.31 -20.32 9.87
N ASN A 533 -0.86 -19.90 10.36
CA ASN A 533 -1.20 -18.48 10.46
C ASN A 533 -1.05 -17.90 11.88
N GLY A 534 -0.72 -18.72 12.89
CA GLY A 534 -0.17 -18.33 14.20
C GLY A 534 -1.06 -17.47 15.13
N GLU A 535 -2.03 -16.74 14.59
CA GLU A 535 -2.89 -15.80 15.33
C GLU A 535 -3.99 -16.49 16.16
N ILE A 536 -4.20 -17.82 16.02
CA ILE A 536 -5.34 -18.57 16.62
C ILE A 536 -4.88 -19.80 17.44
N ASN A 537 -3.60 -19.90 17.80
CA ASN A 537 -3.06 -21.07 18.49
C ASN A 537 -3.73 -21.34 19.86
N ASP A 538 -4.21 -20.29 20.53
CA ASP A 538 -4.93 -20.39 21.80
C ASP A 538 -6.25 -21.16 21.69
N THR A 539 -6.91 -21.14 20.53
CA THR A 539 -8.22 -21.78 20.38
C THR A 539 -8.12 -23.27 20.13
N LEU A 540 -7.16 -23.71 19.32
CA LEU A 540 -6.83 -25.13 19.22
C LEU A 540 -6.37 -25.68 20.57
N LYS A 541 -5.57 -24.91 21.33
CA LYS A 541 -5.15 -25.26 22.70
C LYS A 541 -6.34 -25.37 23.65
N LYS A 542 -7.25 -24.40 23.67
CA LYS A 542 -8.49 -24.45 24.46
C LYS A 542 -9.33 -25.67 24.09
N HIS A 543 -9.48 -25.97 22.81
CA HIS A 543 -10.22 -27.15 22.38
C HIS A 543 -9.59 -28.44 22.93
N ILE A 544 -8.28 -28.63 22.80
CA ILE A 544 -7.57 -29.80 23.36
C ILE A 544 -7.79 -29.93 24.87
N ILE A 545 -7.81 -28.82 25.61
CA ILE A 545 -8.07 -28.81 27.06
C ILE A 545 -9.52 -29.22 27.37
N THR A 546 -10.48 -28.77 26.56
CA THR A 546 -11.92 -28.85 26.88
C THR A 546 -12.58 -30.12 26.31
N PHE A 547 -12.06 -30.67 25.22
CA PHE A 547 -12.70 -31.75 24.46
C PHE A 547 -12.63 -33.09 25.18
N GLN A 548 -13.76 -33.78 25.30
CA GLN A 548 -13.87 -34.99 26.14
C GLN A 548 -13.37 -36.28 25.47
N SER A 549 -13.41 -36.36 24.14
CA SER A 549 -12.99 -37.55 23.39
C SER A 549 -11.48 -37.61 23.20
N TYR A 550 -10.85 -38.65 23.74
CA TYR A 550 -9.42 -38.87 23.60
C TYR A 550 -9.01 -39.27 22.18
N ASP A 551 -9.82 -40.06 21.48
CA ASP A 551 -9.48 -40.56 20.14
C ASP A 551 -9.39 -39.41 19.12
N THR A 552 -10.23 -38.37 19.26
CA THR A 552 -10.16 -37.15 18.45
C THR A 552 -8.90 -36.33 18.77
N ILE A 553 -8.50 -36.24 20.05
CA ILE A 553 -7.26 -35.57 20.45
C ILE A 553 -6.05 -36.30 19.86
N HIS A 554 -6.06 -37.64 19.86
CA HIS A 554 -5.00 -38.45 19.24
C HIS A 554 -4.93 -38.24 17.71
N GLN A 555 -6.07 -38.11 17.04
CA GLN A 555 -6.12 -37.78 15.61
C GLN A 555 -5.54 -36.38 15.33
N ILE A 556 -5.94 -35.37 16.10
CA ILE A 556 -5.38 -34.01 16.03
C ILE A 556 -3.86 -34.04 16.25
N ALA A 557 -3.38 -34.81 17.23
CA ALA A 557 -1.95 -34.98 17.51
C ALA A 557 -1.18 -35.55 16.30
N SER A 558 -1.76 -36.53 15.61
CA SER A 558 -1.18 -37.12 14.39
C SER A 558 -1.10 -36.10 13.25
N LEU A 559 -2.16 -35.30 13.04
CA LEU A 559 -2.19 -34.24 12.04
C LEU A 559 -1.15 -33.14 12.32
N ILE A 560 -1.05 -32.69 13.57
CA ILE A 560 -0.03 -31.70 13.99
C ILE A 560 1.37 -32.25 13.69
N TRP A 561 1.64 -33.52 14.02
CA TRP A 561 2.96 -34.12 13.76
C TRP A 561 3.29 -34.19 12.27
N LYS A 562 2.31 -34.55 11.42
CA LYS A 562 2.46 -34.53 9.95
C LYS A 562 2.88 -33.15 9.47
N GLU A 563 2.26 -32.10 10.00
CA GLU A 563 2.59 -30.71 9.64
C GLU A 563 3.97 -30.27 10.14
N VAL A 564 4.41 -30.74 11.30
CA VAL A 564 5.78 -30.52 11.80
C VAL A 564 6.82 -31.17 10.88
N VAL A 565 6.58 -32.41 10.44
CA VAL A 565 7.50 -33.12 9.52
C VAL A 565 7.58 -32.38 8.18
N ASN A 566 6.44 -31.99 7.61
CA ASN A 566 6.38 -31.22 6.36
C ASN A 566 7.09 -29.87 6.48
N ALA A 567 6.87 -29.15 7.59
CA ALA A 567 7.53 -27.86 7.85
C ALA A 567 9.03 -28.02 8.08
N LYS A 568 9.50 -29.13 8.65
CA LYS A 568 10.94 -29.41 8.74
C LYS A 568 11.55 -29.62 7.36
N GLN A 569 10.95 -30.51 6.56
CA GLN A 569 11.46 -30.83 5.23
C GLN A 569 11.60 -29.57 4.38
N ARG A 570 10.54 -28.75 4.32
CA ARG A 570 10.55 -27.51 3.54
C ARG A 570 11.49 -26.44 4.12
N PHE A 571 11.73 -26.44 5.43
CA PHE A 571 12.75 -25.58 6.04
C PHE A 571 14.16 -25.98 5.61
N ASP A 572 14.45 -27.28 5.59
CA ASP A 572 15.73 -27.79 5.14
C ASP A 572 15.94 -27.45 3.65
N GLU A 573 14.95 -27.71 2.79
CA GLU A 573 14.99 -27.38 1.35
C GLU A 573 15.23 -25.88 1.09
N LEU A 574 14.54 -25.00 1.81
CA LEU A 574 14.68 -23.55 1.61
C LEU A 574 15.96 -22.98 2.23
N SER A 575 16.51 -23.61 3.27
CA SER A 575 17.74 -23.16 3.92
C SER A 575 19.00 -23.78 3.32
N GLU A 576 18.90 -24.92 2.62
CA GLU A 576 19.99 -25.61 1.93
C GLU A 576 20.83 -24.65 1.06
N PRO A 577 20.25 -23.76 0.22
CA PRO A 577 21.03 -22.82 -0.58
C PRO A 577 21.88 -21.85 0.25
N TRP A 578 21.63 -21.65 1.54
CA TRP A 578 22.51 -20.83 2.38
C TRP A 578 23.77 -21.56 2.81
N PHE A 579 23.75 -22.89 2.80
CA PHE A 579 24.89 -23.75 3.10
C PHE A 579 25.70 -24.11 1.84
N ASP A 580 25.21 -23.71 0.66
CA ASP A 580 25.94 -23.81 -0.61
C ASP A 580 27.12 -22.82 -0.73
N ARG A 581 28.12 -23.16 -1.55
CA ARG A 581 29.28 -22.29 -1.81
C ARG A 581 28.91 -20.96 -2.47
N ILE A 582 27.82 -20.92 -3.24
CA ILE A 582 27.24 -19.71 -3.82
C ILE A 582 25.84 -19.54 -3.22
N PRO A 583 25.70 -18.83 -2.11
CA PRO A 583 24.40 -18.67 -1.49
C PRO A 583 23.48 -17.87 -2.40
N ARG A 584 22.34 -18.48 -2.76
CA ARG A 584 21.29 -17.80 -3.52
C ARG A 584 20.48 -16.91 -2.59
N ALA A 585 20.15 -15.70 -3.05
CA ALA A 585 19.20 -14.85 -2.34
C ALA A 585 17.82 -15.50 -2.39
N LEU A 586 17.17 -15.64 -1.24
CA LEU A 586 15.79 -16.09 -1.19
C LEU A 586 14.85 -14.94 -1.53
N SER A 587 13.75 -15.27 -2.20
CA SER A 587 12.61 -14.37 -2.35
C SER A 587 12.06 -13.94 -0.98
N ALA A 588 11.38 -12.79 -0.94
CA ALA A 588 10.79 -12.26 0.29
C ALA A 588 9.78 -13.25 0.93
N ALA A 589 9.06 -14.01 0.11
CA ALA A 589 8.07 -14.97 0.59
C ALA A 589 8.72 -16.27 1.12
N ASN A 590 9.77 -16.80 0.50
CA ASN A 590 10.57 -17.88 1.10
C ASN A 590 11.25 -17.46 2.41
N MET A 591 11.74 -16.22 2.49
CA MET A 591 12.24 -15.64 3.75
C MET A 591 11.15 -15.56 4.81
N TYR A 592 9.94 -15.14 4.44
CA TYR A 592 8.79 -15.10 5.35
C TYR A 592 8.41 -16.50 5.83
N TRP A 593 8.36 -17.47 4.91
CA TRP A 593 8.08 -18.87 5.22
C TRP A 593 9.07 -19.44 6.23
N LEU A 594 10.37 -19.28 5.99
CA LEU A 594 11.44 -19.75 6.90
C LEU A 594 11.32 -19.12 8.29
N ARG A 595 10.93 -17.84 8.39
CA ARG A 595 10.70 -17.18 9.68
C ARG A 595 9.46 -17.75 10.38
N ASN A 596 8.44 -18.10 9.60
CA ASN A 596 7.20 -18.63 10.12
C ASN A 596 7.32 -20.09 10.62
N SER A 597 8.24 -20.89 10.05
CA SER A 597 8.45 -22.28 10.48
C SER A 597 8.81 -22.41 11.96
N ALA A 598 9.61 -21.48 12.51
CA ALA A 598 9.92 -21.42 13.93
C ALA A 598 8.66 -21.30 14.80
N SER A 599 7.69 -20.49 14.35
CA SER A 599 6.41 -20.29 15.04
C SER A 599 5.55 -21.55 15.00
N ILE A 600 5.58 -22.31 13.89
CA ILE A 600 4.89 -23.60 13.75
C ILE A 600 5.47 -24.61 14.75
N PHE A 601 6.80 -24.76 14.80
CA PHE A 601 7.45 -25.68 15.74
C PHE A 601 7.19 -25.30 17.20
N HIS A 602 7.20 -24.00 17.51
CA HIS A 602 6.89 -23.51 18.83
C HIS A 602 5.44 -23.82 19.22
N CYS A 603 4.48 -23.55 18.34
CA CYS A 603 3.07 -23.88 18.55
C CYS A 603 2.87 -25.39 18.76
N ALA A 604 3.45 -26.23 17.90
CA ALA A 604 3.36 -27.68 18.03
C ALA A 604 3.90 -28.18 19.38
N ALA A 605 5.03 -27.63 19.84
CA ALA A 605 5.58 -27.97 21.16
C ALA A 605 4.63 -27.63 22.30
N GLU A 606 3.94 -26.49 22.25
CA GLU A 606 2.92 -26.14 23.26
C GLU A 606 1.71 -27.08 23.21
N LEU A 607 1.22 -27.39 22.02
CA LEU A 607 0.05 -28.25 21.84
C LEU A 607 0.36 -29.68 22.33
N PHE A 608 1.51 -30.26 21.98
CA PHE A 608 1.91 -31.58 22.48
C PHE A 608 2.11 -31.60 23.99
N ALA A 609 2.56 -30.49 24.59
CA ALA A 609 2.63 -30.37 26.04
C ALA A 609 1.24 -30.51 26.69
N GLU A 610 0.20 -29.86 26.14
CA GLU A 610 -1.17 -30.00 26.64
C GLU A 610 -1.77 -31.38 26.33
N ILE A 611 -1.54 -31.92 25.13
CA ILE A 611 -2.00 -33.27 24.75
C ILE A 611 -1.43 -34.32 25.71
N SER A 612 -0.13 -34.23 26.04
CA SER A 612 0.53 -35.17 26.95
C SER A 612 -0.12 -35.26 28.34
N LYS A 613 -0.71 -34.16 28.82
CA LYS A 613 -1.43 -34.12 30.11
C LYS A 613 -2.80 -34.79 30.06
N ARG A 614 -3.37 -34.97 28.85
CA ARG A 614 -4.70 -35.54 28.62
C ARG A 614 -4.66 -37.04 28.38
N VAL A 615 -3.49 -37.62 28.11
CA VAL A 615 -3.37 -39.06 27.85
C VAL A 615 -3.71 -39.85 29.12
N PRO A 616 -4.69 -40.78 29.06
CA PRO A 616 -5.01 -41.64 30.19
C PRO A 616 -3.77 -42.40 30.66
N SER A 617 -3.63 -42.60 31.99
CA SER A 617 -2.50 -43.31 32.60
C SER A 617 -2.32 -44.75 32.07
N GLU A 618 -3.35 -45.33 31.47
CA GLU A 618 -3.36 -46.66 30.87
C GLU A 618 -2.73 -46.71 29.47
N ARG A 619 -2.55 -45.57 28.78
CA ARG A 619 -1.97 -45.47 27.42
C ARG A 619 -0.54 -44.88 27.45
N ILE A 620 0.35 -45.52 28.20
CA ILE A 620 1.73 -45.05 28.46
C ILE A 620 2.53 -44.83 27.16
N ALA A 621 2.38 -45.70 26.16
CA ALA A 621 3.10 -45.57 24.89
C ALA A 621 2.73 -44.28 24.13
N GLU A 622 1.46 -43.92 24.09
CA GLU A 622 0.96 -42.72 23.41
C GLU A 622 1.32 -41.43 24.16
N ALA A 623 1.34 -41.48 25.50
CA ALA A 623 1.85 -40.41 26.35
C ALA A 623 3.34 -40.16 26.09
N THR A 624 4.10 -41.24 25.91
CA THR A 624 5.53 -41.18 25.60
C THR A 624 5.77 -40.61 24.20
N THR A 625 5.01 -41.03 23.19
CA THR A 625 5.07 -40.46 21.83
C THR A 625 4.76 -38.97 21.83
N SER A 626 3.71 -38.53 22.51
CA SER A 626 3.38 -37.09 22.61
C SER A 626 4.49 -36.28 23.26
N ASN A 627 5.16 -36.84 24.28
CA ASN A 627 6.30 -36.21 24.93
C ASN A 627 7.53 -36.13 24.00
N TYR A 628 7.81 -37.19 23.24
CA TYR A 628 8.87 -37.16 22.22
C TYR A 628 8.59 -36.13 21.12
N ASN A 629 7.34 -36.05 20.64
CA ASN A 629 6.93 -35.03 19.66
C ASN A 629 7.13 -33.62 20.21
N MET A 630 6.75 -33.36 21.47
CA MET A 630 7.02 -32.09 22.15
C MET A 630 8.52 -31.77 22.19
N MET A 631 9.36 -32.73 22.61
CA MET A 631 10.82 -32.53 22.68
C MET A 631 11.43 -32.27 21.30
N ALA A 632 11.00 -33.03 20.29
CA ALA A 632 11.45 -32.86 18.92
C ALA A 632 11.07 -31.48 18.37
N SER A 633 9.82 -31.03 18.57
CA SER A 633 9.38 -29.69 18.18
C SER A 633 10.18 -28.58 18.88
N ARG A 634 10.52 -28.73 20.17
CA ARG A 634 11.41 -27.76 20.87
C ARG A 634 12.81 -27.73 20.27
N ASN A 635 13.37 -28.89 19.92
CA ASN A 635 14.67 -28.96 19.27
C ASN A 635 14.65 -28.33 17.88
N LEU A 636 13.55 -28.45 17.14
CA LEU A 636 13.38 -27.79 15.84
C LEU A 636 13.33 -26.26 15.97
N VAL A 637 12.68 -25.71 17.01
CA VAL A 637 12.76 -24.26 17.31
C VAL A 637 14.21 -23.82 17.51
N PHE A 638 14.98 -24.59 18.30
CA PHE A 638 16.39 -24.29 18.54
C PHE A 638 17.23 -24.38 17.26
N TYR A 639 17.02 -25.43 16.46
CA TYR A 639 17.65 -25.61 15.16
C TYR A 639 17.40 -24.42 14.23
N THR A 640 16.14 -24.02 14.04
CA THR A 640 15.79 -22.87 13.19
C THR A 640 16.46 -21.58 13.67
N ASN A 641 16.49 -21.34 14.98
CA ASN A 641 17.14 -20.16 15.56
C ASN A 641 18.66 -20.16 15.32
N ILE A 642 19.33 -21.32 15.38
CA ILE A 642 20.76 -21.43 15.05
C ILE A 642 21.01 -21.10 13.58
N VAL A 643 20.21 -21.66 12.67
CA VAL A 643 20.36 -21.39 11.23
C VAL A 643 20.22 -19.90 10.94
N PHE A 644 19.21 -19.23 11.52
CA PHE A 644 19.07 -17.79 11.40
C PHE A 644 20.21 -17.02 12.05
N LEU A 645 20.69 -17.44 13.23
CA LEU A 645 21.84 -16.82 13.89
C LEU A 645 23.08 -16.88 12.99
N PHE A 646 23.36 -18.02 12.35
CA PHE A 646 24.48 -18.16 11.43
C PHE A 646 24.31 -17.33 10.17
N HIS A 647 23.08 -17.28 9.62
CA HIS A 647 22.76 -16.43 8.49
C HIS A 647 23.00 -14.94 8.81
N HIS A 648 22.48 -14.46 9.95
CA HIS A 648 22.63 -13.08 10.40
C HIS A 648 24.07 -12.72 10.79
N GLY A 649 24.78 -13.67 11.41
CA GLY A 649 26.18 -13.52 11.78
C GLY A 649 27.14 -13.60 10.60
N GLY A 650 26.67 -13.92 9.38
CA GLY A 650 27.53 -14.14 8.22
C GLY A 650 28.47 -15.33 8.38
N LEU A 651 28.08 -16.30 9.21
CA LEU A 651 28.84 -17.51 9.52
C LEU A 651 28.57 -18.66 8.54
N LEU A 652 27.61 -18.47 7.63
CA LEU A 652 27.33 -19.35 6.50
C LEU A 652 28.33 -19.09 5.35
N PRO A 653 28.62 -20.08 4.47
CA PRO A 653 29.71 -20.05 3.50
C PRO A 653 29.87 -18.74 2.72
N VAL A 654 31.14 -18.34 2.55
CA VAL A 654 31.56 -16.99 2.12
C VAL A 654 31.02 -16.65 0.73
N LYS A 655 30.15 -15.63 0.66
CA LYS A 655 29.53 -15.02 -0.55
C LYS A 655 30.47 -14.60 -1.69
N ASN A 656 31.79 -14.75 -1.54
CA ASN A 656 32.76 -14.27 -2.53
C ASN A 656 34.01 -15.16 -2.65
N TYR A 657 33.82 -16.50 -2.66
CA TYR A 657 34.91 -17.45 -2.87
C TYR A 657 35.70 -17.15 -4.15
N THR A 658 35.05 -16.68 -5.21
CA THR A 658 35.71 -16.29 -6.48
C THR A 658 36.69 -15.14 -6.29
N ALA A 659 36.31 -14.07 -5.60
CA ALA A 659 37.21 -12.94 -5.31
C ALA A 659 38.33 -13.34 -4.34
N LEU A 660 38.04 -14.17 -3.34
CA LEU A 660 39.05 -14.70 -2.42
C LEU A 660 40.06 -15.60 -3.14
N ASN A 661 39.59 -16.51 -3.99
CA ASN A 661 40.44 -17.40 -4.79
C ASN A 661 41.28 -16.61 -5.80
N ALA A 662 40.70 -15.61 -6.46
CA ALA A 662 41.45 -14.70 -7.33
C ALA A 662 42.56 -13.96 -6.57
N ARG A 663 42.29 -13.47 -5.35
CA ARG A 663 43.29 -12.82 -4.50
C ARG A 663 44.38 -13.77 -4.03
N MET A 664 44.03 -15.02 -3.71
CA MET A 664 44.99 -16.06 -3.36
C MET A 664 45.89 -16.42 -4.55
N LYS A 665 45.31 -16.60 -5.75
CA LYS A 665 46.08 -16.84 -7.00
C LYS A 665 47.04 -15.70 -7.30
N ALA A 666 46.58 -14.45 -7.21
CA ALA A 666 47.44 -13.29 -7.40
C ALA A 666 48.62 -13.26 -6.41
N LYS A 667 48.38 -13.57 -5.13
CA LYS A 667 49.43 -13.64 -4.11
C LYS A 667 50.41 -14.81 -4.32
N VAL A 668 49.93 -15.94 -4.82
CA VAL A 668 50.80 -17.09 -5.16
C VAL A 668 51.68 -16.74 -6.36
N ASN A 669 51.13 -16.14 -7.41
CA ASN A 669 51.89 -15.69 -8.58
C ASN A 669 52.95 -14.65 -8.21
N GLU A 670 52.60 -13.65 -7.40
CA GLU A 670 53.56 -12.66 -6.87
C GLU A 670 54.73 -13.33 -6.13
N ARG A 671 54.47 -14.42 -5.39
CA ARG A 671 55.53 -15.18 -4.70
C ARG A 671 56.36 -16.03 -5.66
N LYS A 672 55.77 -16.59 -6.72
CA LYS A 672 56.48 -17.32 -7.77
C LYS A 672 57.46 -16.40 -8.51
N GLU A 673 57.04 -15.18 -8.85
CA GLU A 673 57.89 -14.18 -9.53
C GLU A 673 59.12 -13.74 -8.71
N ARG A 674 59.08 -13.87 -7.38
CA ARG A 674 60.20 -13.53 -6.48
C ARG A 674 61.24 -14.64 -6.33
N LEU A 675 60.98 -15.83 -6.86
CA LEU A 675 61.90 -16.95 -6.76
C LEU A 675 62.99 -16.89 -7.83
N ALA A 676 64.17 -17.43 -7.52
CA ALA A 676 65.23 -17.59 -8.49
C ALA A 676 64.80 -18.58 -9.60
N PRO A 677 65.30 -18.43 -10.85
CA PRO A 677 64.98 -19.33 -11.94
C PRO A 677 65.19 -20.80 -11.55
N GLY A 678 64.18 -21.64 -11.73
CA GLY A 678 64.20 -23.07 -11.38
C GLY A 678 63.82 -23.41 -9.93
N SER A 679 63.56 -22.42 -9.07
CA SER A 679 63.06 -22.66 -7.71
C SER A 679 61.53 -22.71 -7.67
N LYS A 680 60.95 -23.66 -6.93
CA LYS A 680 59.50 -23.78 -6.69
C LYS A 680 59.13 -23.32 -5.29
N LEU A 681 57.87 -22.93 -5.09
CA LEU A 681 57.35 -22.67 -3.75
C LEU A 681 57.29 -23.99 -2.96
N TYR A 682 57.58 -23.93 -1.66
CA TYR A 682 57.56 -25.11 -0.79
C TYR A 682 56.22 -25.88 -0.85
N ILE A 683 55.10 -25.15 -0.93
CA ILE A 683 53.77 -25.76 -1.04
C ILE A 683 53.60 -26.57 -2.33
N VAL A 684 54.24 -26.16 -3.43
CA VAL A 684 54.18 -26.88 -4.71
C VAL A 684 54.97 -28.18 -4.61
N ASN A 685 56.15 -28.16 -3.98
CA ASN A 685 56.93 -29.38 -3.73
C ASN A 685 56.16 -30.37 -2.86
N LEU A 686 55.52 -29.89 -1.78
CA LEU A 686 54.71 -30.74 -0.90
C LEU A 686 53.52 -31.36 -1.65
N LEU A 687 52.87 -30.58 -2.51
CA LEU A 687 51.76 -31.07 -3.32
C LEU A 687 52.20 -32.04 -4.41
N GLU A 688 53.40 -31.87 -5.00
CA GLU A 688 53.99 -32.84 -5.92
C GLU A 688 54.29 -34.17 -5.21
N GLU A 689 54.82 -34.13 -3.98
CA GLU A 689 55.00 -35.33 -3.16
C GLU A 689 53.66 -36.02 -2.85
N MET A 690 52.63 -35.25 -2.46
CA MET A 690 51.28 -35.78 -2.22
C MET A 690 50.65 -36.38 -3.48
N GLN A 691 50.79 -35.72 -4.63
CA GLN A 691 50.24 -36.19 -5.89
C GLN A 691 50.96 -37.45 -6.38
N ASN A 692 52.28 -37.54 -6.19
CA ASN A 692 53.02 -38.76 -6.48
C ASN A 692 52.63 -39.93 -5.57
N ALA A 693 52.32 -39.66 -4.30
CA ALA A 693 51.88 -40.69 -3.36
C ALA A 693 50.44 -41.18 -3.65
N CYS A 694 49.56 -40.30 -4.12
CA CYS A 694 48.13 -40.57 -4.34
C CYS A 694 47.64 -40.03 -5.70
N PRO A 695 48.14 -40.55 -6.84
CA PRO A 695 47.90 -39.93 -8.15
C PRO A 695 46.46 -40.06 -8.66
N ASN A 696 45.70 -41.06 -8.17
CA ASN A 696 44.36 -41.40 -8.65
C ASN A 696 43.23 -40.71 -7.86
N GLU A 697 43.56 -39.80 -6.93
CA GLU A 697 42.54 -39.12 -6.13
C GLU A 697 41.69 -38.14 -6.95
N ILE A 698 40.38 -38.20 -6.76
CA ILE A 698 39.38 -37.46 -7.55
C ILE A 698 39.58 -35.95 -7.43
N PHE A 699 40.07 -35.49 -6.28
CA PHE A 699 40.25 -34.06 -6.01
C PHE A 699 41.40 -33.41 -6.80
N TRP A 700 42.29 -34.17 -7.43
CA TRP A 700 43.29 -33.60 -8.34
C TRP A 700 42.68 -33.09 -9.63
N CYS A 701 41.54 -33.66 -10.05
CA CYS A 701 40.80 -33.26 -11.26
C CYS A 701 41.69 -33.17 -12.54
N GLY A 702 42.71 -34.02 -12.64
CA GLY A 702 43.66 -34.02 -13.76
C GLY A 702 44.65 -32.84 -13.81
N LEU A 703 44.68 -31.97 -12.80
CA LEU A 703 45.61 -30.84 -12.71
C LEU A 703 46.94 -31.27 -12.10
N THR A 704 48.03 -30.61 -12.50
CA THR A 704 49.32 -30.75 -11.80
C THR A 704 49.27 -30.06 -10.43
N ALA A 705 50.11 -30.48 -9.49
CA ALA A 705 50.24 -29.88 -8.17
C ALA A 705 50.42 -28.34 -8.18
N ASP A 706 51.08 -27.80 -9.21
CA ASP A 706 51.29 -26.35 -9.38
C ASP A 706 50.04 -25.61 -9.88
N GLU A 707 49.22 -26.26 -10.71
CA GLU A 707 47.94 -25.74 -11.22
C GLU A 707 46.80 -25.92 -10.22
N TRP A 708 46.90 -26.95 -9.40
CA TRP A 708 45.92 -27.27 -8.38
C TRP A 708 45.91 -26.21 -7.27
N TYR A 709 47.03 -25.58 -6.94
CA TYR A 709 47.11 -24.61 -5.84
C TYR A 709 47.05 -23.13 -6.29
N PRO A 710 46.25 -22.27 -5.63
CA PRO A 710 45.30 -22.58 -4.57
C PRO A 710 44.14 -23.45 -5.10
N PRO A 711 43.66 -24.44 -4.31
CA PRO A 711 42.64 -25.40 -4.71
C PRO A 711 41.44 -24.69 -5.32
N ASN A 712 41.15 -25.01 -6.58
CA ASN A 712 39.84 -24.69 -7.15
C ASN A 712 38.84 -25.64 -6.50
N SER A 713 37.81 -25.07 -5.87
CA SER A 713 36.80 -25.84 -5.17
C SER A 713 36.23 -26.95 -6.05
N ILE A 714 36.36 -28.22 -5.63
CA ILE A 714 35.88 -29.42 -6.34
C ILE A 714 34.43 -29.18 -6.83
N ALA A 715 34.28 -28.97 -8.13
CA ALA A 715 33.03 -28.94 -8.90
C ALA A 715 33.37 -28.80 -10.41
N VAL A 716 34.17 -29.72 -10.95
CA VAL A 716 34.22 -29.97 -12.39
C VAL A 716 33.92 -31.45 -12.60
N SER A 717 32.70 -31.86 -12.23
CA SER A 717 32.21 -33.22 -12.54
C SER A 717 30.67 -33.32 -12.46
N SER A 718 29.94 -32.30 -12.90
CA SER A 718 28.48 -32.38 -13.08
C SER A 718 28.02 -32.06 -14.51
N ASN A 719 28.93 -31.66 -15.41
CA ASN A 719 28.59 -31.40 -16.82
C ASN A 719 28.86 -32.57 -17.77
N ASP A 720 29.49 -33.66 -17.33
CA ASP A 720 29.80 -34.82 -18.21
C ASP A 720 28.91 -36.06 -17.97
N LEU A 721 27.84 -35.94 -17.18
CA LEU A 721 26.81 -37.00 -17.02
C LEU A 721 25.51 -36.71 -17.81
N ALA A 722 25.49 -35.67 -18.66
CA ALA A 722 24.35 -35.34 -19.53
C ALA A 722 24.36 -36.09 -20.88
N ASN A 723 25.17 -37.13 -21.02
CA ASN A 723 25.10 -38.08 -22.13
C ASN A 723 25.11 -39.51 -21.60
N PHE A 724 24.00 -39.94 -20.99
CA PHE A 724 23.45 -41.30 -21.08
C PHE A 724 21.96 -41.30 -20.73
#